data_AF-A0A133NEX7-F1
#
_entry.id   AF-A0A133NEX7-F1
#
_cell.length_a   1.000
_cell.length_b   1.000
_cell.length_c   1.000
_cell.angle_alpha   90.00
_cell.angle_beta   90.00
_cell.angle_gamma   90.00
#
_symmetry.space_group_name_H-M   'P 1'
#
loop_
_entity.id
_entity.type
_entity.pdbx_description
1 polymer ?
#
loop_
_entity_poly.entity_id
_entity_poly.type
_entity_poly.pdbx_seq_one_letter_code
_entity_poly.pdbx_strand_id
1 'polypeptide(L)'
;MKESRKKLNRLISTAIVSCMVMGASYENVLALENKSQNNSEKVVKYDNEAEYIKNIRLRWKEDLVGNSSLDTSNATISKKIISYANNTDKLVAKLNMDPNAQWLWEDLKDYKQNPARITSMFNNLVTMSMAYSLPNNKYYKNEDLKNKIIYSLDWINKNAYNENIDQYGNWWDWMIGIPARLNNIVVLMCDDLTEEQVKNYMNAIQKFLPSIEPGSKYHTGANLADVCMNKLLQGVNENDPEKIKEASEDIVGVFDYVTSGDGFYKDGSYLQHGMVAYTGSYGNVLIEKISNIMFLLEKTPWSIKSESKDNVYKWIFESFNPIIYKGYVMDMVRGRAISRYNANGYLQASGIIEGMIKIGMISDGDKASEINALVKKWATEAKSVLDFGTRFKSINVIGEFYGIMNNDNIKPLEEGDKHYALNSMDKTVHKRENFALGISRSSSRISKYEFMNKENLTPWFQGDGMTYLFNNDLNQFSGNFWATVDPYRMPGTTVDTRKREPKEILPGLDPGASQQNEIYYELGKSNWSGGSKLGSYGVAGMEIDNKYDSLKAKKSWFMFDDEIVALGSGITNPEDFETETIVENRKIKSDGSNKFIVDGKERVSKLKEKDKVDNAKWAYLEGNVSGSNIGYYFPEGANINLIKDEREGNWINVNSSKPEADKVVKDNYLTMYIDHGKAIKDQKYSYVLLPNKTEDKVKEYSENPNVEIIQNDDVAHSVKHKKLNIEAANFWKDGKNTAGNITSTGKSSIIIKENKDNTLSIAVSDPTFLEKNLSIEINKPAMEVIKSDERISNINLENGKIKFDANTENLSGAPLELLVKLGDKNNGNNENNNEIKNEAPVIEGEDANLFVGDKWDKSLHKLKATDKEDGDLTKNIKIKDNQIPLNGQFEVTKPGTYPVTFEVSDNNGKKAEKKLNVLVKEKAENKPENQEDKPGNQENQSIKPESEENKVENQENTQVNNNTEKLPNTGGASSLNFGVIGVLLATVGTMFTKKRKK
;
A
#
# COMPACT_ATOMS: atom_id res chain seq x y z
N MET A 1 -28.97 27.68 -38.78
CA MET A 1 -28.05 26.68 -39.34
C MET A 1 -27.75 26.87 -40.84
N LYS A 2 -27.61 28.10 -41.31
CA LYS A 2 -27.18 28.41 -42.69
C LYS A 2 -26.51 29.79 -42.79
N GLU A 3 -25.75 30.20 -41.76
CA GLU A 3 -24.89 31.40 -41.75
C GLU A 3 -23.70 31.24 -40.78
N SER A 4 -22.95 30.15 -40.90
CA SER A 4 -21.68 29.97 -40.17
C SER A 4 -20.65 29.13 -40.93
N ARG A 5 -20.79 29.05 -42.26
CA ARG A 5 -19.87 28.31 -43.16
C ARG A 5 -19.22 29.17 -44.27
N LYS A 6 -19.25 30.50 -44.16
CA LYS A 6 -18.70 31.42 -45.19
C LYS A 6 -17.62 32.41 -44.70
N LYS A 7 -16.98 32.14 -43.55
CA LYS A 7 -15.95 33.03 -42.97
C LYS A 7 -14.62 32.36 -42.58
N LEU A 8 -14.29 31.18 -43.11
CA LEU A 8 -13.01 30.50 -42.80
C LEU A 8 -12.03 30.35 -43.99
N ASN A 9 -12.39 30.74 -45.21
CA ASN A 9 -11.48 30.58 -46.39
C ASN A 9 -11.13 31.91 -47.07
N ARG A 10 -10.87 32.98 -46.30
CA ARG A 10 -10.43 34.25 -46.87
C ARG A 10 -9.40 34.92 -45.96
N LEU A 11 -8.14 34.49 -46.06
CA LEU A 11 -6.92 35.29 -45.82
C LEU A 11 -5.68 34.39 -45.94
N ILE A 12 -5.29 34.08 -47.18
CA ILE A 12 -3.91 33.77 -47.54
C ILE A 12 -3.60 34.64 -48.76
N SER A 13 -2.79 35.69 -48.60
CA SER A 13 -1.90 36.27 -49.63
C SER A 13 -1.26 37.58 -49.16
N THR A 14 -0.05 37.51 -48.63
CA THR A 14 1.03 38.46 -48.97
C THR A 14 2.37 37.85 -48.58
N ALA A 15 3.14 37.44 -49.59
CA ALA A 15 4.54 37.04 -49.47
C ALA A 15 5.28 37.57 -50.70
N ILE A 16 6.37 38.33 -50.50
CA ILE A 16 7.45 38.63 -51.45
C ILE A 16 8.69 38.97 -50.58
N VAL A 17 9.97 38.64 -50.80
CA VAL A 17 10.79 37.68 -51.58
C VAL A 17 12.24 38.01 -51.17
N SER A 18 13.14 37.01 -51.14
CA SER A 18 14.55 37.06 -51.62
C SER A 18 15.09 35.60 -51.60
N CYS A 19 14.96 34.83 -52.69
CA CYS A 19 15.95 34.60 -53.78
C CYS A 19 17.27 33.96 -53.28
N MET A 20 17.89 32.92 -53.86
CA MET A 20 17.78 32.09 -55.09
C MET A 20 19.05 31.16 -55.03
N VAL A 21 19.13 29.86 -55.39
CA VAL A 21 19.23 29.26 -56.75
C VAL A 21 19.44 27.72 -56.64
N MET A 22 18.56 26.98 -57.33
CA MET A 22 18.69 25.79 -58.23
C MET A 22 19.65 24.60 -57.93
N GLY A 23 19.28 23.34 -58.24
CA GLY A 23 18.07 22.87 -58.93
C GLY A 23 18.02 21.37 -59.30
N ALA A 24 16.83 21.03 -59.84
CA ALA A 24 16.40 19.94 -60.73
C ALA A 24 16.49 18.47 -60.24
N SER A 25 15.50 17.58 -60.42
CA SER A 25 14.40 17.52 -61.42
C SER A 25 13.17 16.68 -60.96
N TYR A 26 12.00 17.12 -61.44
CA TYR A 26 10.60 16.61 -61.36
C TYR A 26 10.32 15.40 -62.31
N GLU A 27 9.22 14.62 -62.23
CA GLU A 27 7.85 14.90 -62.77
C GLU A 27 6.75 13.96 -62.18
N ASN A 28 5.62 14.50 -61.66
CA ASN A 28 4.21 14.62 -62.18
C ASN A 28 3.40 13.29 -62.27
N VAL A 29 2.17 13.05 -61.75
CA VAL A 29 0.87 13.74 -61.45
C VAL A 29 -0.27 13.42 -62.47
N LEU A 30 -1.38 12.86 -61.94
CA LEU A 30 -2.82 12.85 -62.35
C LEU A 30 -3.50 11.69 -63.17
N ALA A 31 -4.50 11.07 -62.49
CA ALA A 31 -5.93 10.81 -62.83
C ALA A 31 -6.43 9.62 -63.71
N LEU A 32 -7.22 8.74 -63.04
CA LEU A 32 -8.54 8.13 -63.39
C LEU A 32 -8.77 7.40 -64.74
N GLU A 33 -8.96 6.06 -64.71
CA GLU A 33 -10.23 5.33 -64.96
C GLU A 33 -10.06 3.80 -65.17
N ASN A 34 -10.91 3.04 -64.47
CA ASN A 34 -11.47 1.69 -64.69
C ASN A 34 -10.74 0.51 -65.39
N LYS A 35 -10.71 -0.59 -64.62
CA LYS A 35 -10.95 -2.02 -64.96
C LYS A 35 -9.90 -2.84 -65.75
N SER A 36 -9.26 -3.71 -64.97
CA SER A 36 -9.36 -5.18 -65.04
C SER A 36 -8.08 -5.96 -65.38
N GLN A 37 -7.74 -6.79 -64.39
CA GLN A 37 -7.13 -8.10 -64.43
C GLN A 37 -5.68 -8.31 -64.87
N ASN A 38 -5.03 -9.08 -63.99
CA ASN A 38 -3.84 -9.91 -64.14
C ASN A 38 -2.50 -9.20 -64.00
N ASN A 39 -2.04 -9.12 -62.74
CA ASN A 39 -0.69 -9.57 -62.48
C ASN A 39 -0.58 -10.32 -61.16
N SER A 40 0.12 -11.44 -61.27
CA SER A 40 0.49 -12.40 -60.25
C SER A 40 1.21 -11.76 -59.06
N GLU A 41 0.94 -12.38 -57.91
CA GLU A 41 1.56 -12.21 -56.60
C GLU A 41 3.01 -11.70 -56.61
N LYS A 42 3.19 -10.50 -56.08
CA LYS A 42 4.23 -10.18 -55.10
C LYS A 42 3.63 -9.24 -54.06
N VAL A 43 3.08 -9.82 -53.00
CA VAL A 43 2.72 -9.06 -51.80
C VAL A 43 4.04 -8.67 -51.13
N VAL A 44 4.52 -7.44 -51.39
CA VAL A 44 5.56 -6.81 -50.59
C VAL A 44 4.93 -6.51 -49.23
N LYS A 45 5.28 -7.32 -48.23
CA LYS A 45 4.80 -7.19 -46.85
C LYS A 45 5.97 -6.86 -45.93
N TYR A 46 6.73 -5.81 -46.22
CA TYR A 46 7.80 -5.33 -45.35
C TYR A 46 7.92 -3.80 -45.49
N ASP A 47 7.41 -3.04 -44.51
CA ASP A 47 7.80 -1.63 -44.30
C ASP A 47 7.39 -1.03 -42.94
N ASN A 48 6.39 -1.58 -42.23
CA ASN A 48 5.87 -0.92 -41.02
C ASN A 48 6.65 -1.27 -39.73
N GLU A 49 7.08 -2.52 -39.55
CA GLU A 49 7.72 -2.97 -38.30
C GLU A 49 9.12 -2.38 -38.09
N ALA A 50 9.96 -2.37 -39.12
CA ALA A 50 11.29 -1.78 -39.05
C ALA A 50 11.24 -0.29 -38.69
N GLU A 51 10.26 0.45 -39.23
CA GLU A 51 10.05 1.86 -38.90
C GLU A 51 9.57 2.04 -37.46
N TYR A 52 8.68 1.18 -36.95
CA TYR A 52 8.33 1.21 -35.51
C TYR A 52 9.55 0.95 -34.63
N ILE A 53 10.39 -0.05 -34.95
CA ILE A 53 11.59 -0.36 -34.15
C ILE A 53 12.57 0.82 -34.15
N LYS A 54 12.80 1.44 -35.32
CA LYS A 54 13.62 2.64 -35.44
C LYS A 54 13.08 3.79 -34.59
N ASN A 55 11.75 3.98 -34.57
CA ASN A 55 11.11 5.01 -33.75
C ASN A 55 11.20 4.70 -32.24
N ILE A 56 11.11 3.43 -31.83
CA ILE A 56 11.36 3.02 -30.44
C ILE A 56 12.82 3.34 -30.05
N ARG A 57 13.79 3.02 -30.92
CA ARG A 57 15.21 3.33 -30.70
C ARG A 57 15.44 4.83 -30.55
N LEU A 58 14.87 5.63 -31.44
CA LEU A 58 14.96 7.09 -31.39
C LEU A 58 14.33 7.63 -30.10
N ARG A 59 13.13 7.16 -29.74
CA ARG A 59 12.45 7.56 -28.50
C ARG A 59 13.29 7.25 -27.26
N TRP A 60 13.97 6.10 -27.20
CA TRP A 60 14.87 5.77 -26.10
C TRP A 60 16.13 6.64 -26.09
N LYS A 61 16.74 6.88 -27.26
CA LYS A 61 17.88 7.80 -27.39
C LYS A 61 17.51 9.20 -26.91
N GLU A 62 16.38 9.73 -27.34
CA GLU A 62 15.87 11.04 -26.93
C GLU A 62 15.52 11.10 -25.45
N ASP A 63 15.01 10.02 -24.85
CA ASP A 63 14.83 9.97 -23.39
C ASP A 63 16.17 10.12 -22.65
N LEU A 64 17.20 9.41 -23.11
CA LEU A 64 18.52 9.45 -22.50
C LEU A 64 19.19 10.83 -22.65
N VAL A 65 19.24 11.39 -23.86
CA VAL A 65 20.06 12.58 -24.17
C VAL A 65 19.28 13.86 -24.49
N GLY A 66 17.94 13.79 -24.51
CA GLY A 66 17.06 14.86 -24.98
C GLY A 66 16.88 14.84 -26.50
N ASN A 67 15.80 15.48 -26.98
CA ASN A 67 15.55 15.70 -28.40
C ASN A 67 16.09 17.07 -28.86
N SER A 68 15.83 17.44 -30.12
CA SER A 68 16.26 18.72 -30.70
C SER A 68 15.68 19.97 -30.02
N SER A 69 14.59 19.82 -29.25
CA SER A 69 13.95 20.88 -28.48
C SER A 69 14.48 21.00 -27.05
N LEU A 70 15.52 20.24 -26.67
CA LEU A 70 16.11 20.28 -25.33
C LEU A 70 16.60 21.69 -24.97
N ASP A 71 16.04 22.28 -23.92
CA ASP A 71 16.53 23.55 -23.37
C ASP A 71 17.85 23.35 -22.62
N THR A 72 18.95 23.47 -23.34
CA THR A 72 20.30 23.38 -22.77
C THR A 72 20.69 24.57 -21.90
N SER A 73 19.87 25.63 -21.85
CA SER A 73 20.06 26.77 -20.93
C SER A 73 19.52 26.51 -19.52
N ASN A 74 18.67 25.48 -19.36
CA ASN A 74 18.22 25.03 -18.05
C ASN A 74 19.44 24.60 -17.19
N ALA A 75 19.60 25.26 -16.04
CA ALA A 75 20.80 25.10 -15.21
C ALA A 75 21.08 23.64 -14.77
N THR A 76 20.04 22.81 -14.59
CA THR A 76 20.20 21.41 -14.21
C THR A 76 20.69 20.57 -15.40
N ILE A 77 20.12 20.79 -16.58
CA ILE A 77 20.57 20.14 -17.82
C ILE A 77 22.01 20.57 -18.14
N SER A 78 22.32 21.86 -18.11
CA SER A 78 23.69 22.36 -18.38
C SER A 78 24.73 21.75 -17.43
N LYS A 79 24.42 21.67 -16.12
CA LYS A 79 25.30 21.03 -15.12
C LYS A 79 25.52 19.55 -15.43
N LYS A 80 24.48 18.84 -15.90
CA LYS A 80 24.57 17.41 -16.23
C LYS A 80 25.40 17.18 -17.49
N ILE A 81 25.27 18.03 -18.51
CA ILE A 81 26.16 18.06 -19.70
C ILE A 81 27.62 18.20 -19.26
N ILE A 82 27.93 19.21 -18.44
CA ILE A 82 29.29 19.46 -17.93
C ILE A 82 29.82 18.27 -17.11
N SER A 83 28.97 17.67 -16.28
CA SER A 83 29.34 16.50 -15.46
C SER A 83 29.76 15.31 -16.34
N TYR A 84 29.02 15.00 -17.40
CA TYR A 84 29.40 13.95 -18.35
C TYR A 84 30.73 14.24 -19.04
N ALA A 85 30.98 15.48 -19.44
CA ALA A 85 32.26 15.88 -20.03
C ALA A 85 33.43 15.67 -19.03
N ASN A 86 33.29 16.17 -17.80
CA ASN A 86 34.33 16.08 -16.77
C ASN A 86 34.60 14.64 -16.31
N ASN A 87 33.57 13.80 -16.24
CA ASN A 87 33.76 12.38 -15.91
C ASN A 87 34.42 11.63 -17.07
N THR A 88 34.04 11.95 -18.30
CA THR A 88 34.68 11.39 -19.50
C THR A 88 36.17 11.74 -19.57
N ASP A 89 36.56 12.98 -19.22
CA ASP A 89 37.99 13.35 -19.11
C ASP A 89 38.77 12.39 -18.20
N LYS A 90 38.23 12.13 -17.00
CA LYS A 90 38.86 11.26 -16.00
C LYS A 90 38.95 9.82 -16.48
N LEU A 91 37.93 9.33 -17.18
CA LEU A 91 37.88 7.96 -17.70
C LEU A 91 38.85 7.76 -18.86
N VAL A 92 38.87 8.71 -19.81
CA VAL A 92 39.77 8.69 -20.97
C VAL A 92 41.23 8.76 -20.53
N ALA A 93 41.55 9.61 -19.54
CA ALA A 93 42.92 9.73 -19.02
C ALA A 93 43.47 8.45 -18.38
N LYS A 94 42.59 7.53 -17.94
CA LYS A 94 42.95 6.26 -17.29
C LYS A 94 42.74 5.03 -18.17
N LEU A 95 42.21 5.21 -19.39
CA LEU A 95 41.88 4.11 -20.28
C LEU A 95 43.18 3.46 -20.81
N ASN A 96 43.34 2.18 -20.55
CA ASN A 96 44.42 1.38 -21.11
C ASN A 96 44.03 0.88 -22.52
N MET A 97 44.77 1.33 -23.53
CA MET A 97 44.58 0.93 -24.92
C MET A 97 45.78 0.16 -25.50
N ASP A 98 46.63 -0.42 -24.65
CA ASP A 98 47.71 -1.30 -25.11
C ASP A 98 47.09 -2.47 -25.93
N PRO A 99 47.64 -2.83 -27.10
CA PRO A 99 47.15 -3.97 -27.88
C PRO A 99 47.09 -5.30 -27.10
N ASN A 100 47.90 -5.43 -26.05
CA ASN A 100 47.96 -6.59 -25.15
C ASN A 100 47.33 -6.31 -23.77
N ALA A 101 46.54 -5.23 -23.63
CA ALA A 101 45.91 -4.84 -22.39
C ALA A 101 45.15 -6.00 -21.76
N GLN A 102 45.45 -6.29 -20.49
CA GLN A 102 44.77 -7.30 -19.67
C GLN A 102 43.60 -6.71 -18.87
N TRP A 103 43.43 -5.38 -18.92
CA TRP A 103 42.33 -4.62 -18.32
C TRP A 103 42.21 -3.26 -19.02
N LEU A 104 41.00 -2.68 -19.04
CA LEU A 104 40.76 -1.32 -19.56
C LEU A 104 41.00 -0.23 -18.51
N TRP A 105 40.67 -0.50 -17.25
CA TRP A 105 40.89 0.40 -16.12
C TRP A 105 41.48 -0.38 -14.95
N GLU A 106 42.57 0.14 -14.38
CA GLU A 106 43.36 -0.53 -13.34
C GLU A 106 42.54 -0.91 -12.10
N ASP A 107 41.61 -0.05 -11.70
CA ASP A 107 40.71 -0.26 -10.55
C ASP A 107 39.63 -1.32 -10.78
N LEU A 108 39.52 -1.83 -12.01
CA LEU A 108 38.56 -2.86 -12.43
C LEU A 108 39.25 -4.14 -12.95
N LYS A 109 40.57 -4.30 -12.74
CA LYS A 109 41.35 -5.41 -13.26
C LYS A 109 41.00 -6.80 -12.69
N ASP A 110 40.33 -6.83 -11.53
CA ASP A 110 39.84 -8.03 -10.83
C ASP A 110 38.51 -8.57 -11.40
N TYR A 111 38.13 -8.15 -12.60
CA TYR A 111 36.86 -8.52 -13.21
C TYR A 111 36.65 -10.02 -13.37
N LYS A 112 37.72 -10.80 -13.56
CA LYS A 112 37.68 -12.27 -13.66
C LYS A 112 37.23 -12.96 -12.37
N GLN A 113 37.26 -12.27 -11.23
CA GLN A 113 36.82 -12.79 -9.93
C GLN A 113 35.50 -12.17 -9.48
N ASN A 114 35.15 -11.00 -10.00
CA ASN A 114 33.97 -10.24 -9.57
C ASN A 114 33.25 -9.61 -10.77
N PRO A 115 32.07 -10.13 -11.19
CA PRO A 115 31.35 -9.63 -12.35
C PRO A 115 30.85 -8.18 -12.18
N ALA A 116 30.72 -7.68 -10.95
CA ALA A 116 30.37 -6.27 -10.70
C ALA A 116 31.40 -5.28 -11.28
N ARG A 117 32.65 -5.73 -11.51
CA ARG A 117 33.67 -4.93 -12.21
C ARG A 117 33.35 -4.79 -13.69
N ILE A 118 32.82 -5.83 -14.33
CA ILE A 118 32.36 -5.77 -15.73
C ILE A 118 31.18 -4.79 -15.84
N THR A 119 30.20 -4.89 -14.93
CA THR A 119 29.12 -3.90 -14.82
C THR A 119 29.67 -2.48 -14.66
N SER A 120 30.74 -2.30 -13.88
CA SER A 120 31.40 -1.01 -13.69
C SER A 120 32.13 -0.50 -14.94
N MET A 121 32.75 -1.38 -15.73
CA MET A 121 33.33 -1.01 -17.04
C MET A 121 32.23 -0.50 -17.98
N PHE A 122 31.07 -1.15 -18.00
CA PHE A 122 29.94 -0.67 -18.78
C PHE A 122 29.32 0.63 -18.24
N ASN A 123 29.37 0.90 -16.92
CA ASN A 123 28.99 2.21 -16.38
C ASN A 123 29.93 3.33 -16.89
N ASN A 124 31.23 3.05 -16.99
CA ASN A 124 32.20 3.98 -17.58
C ASN A 124 31.84 4.26 -19.05
N LEU A 125 31.51 3.20 -19.82
CA LEU A 125 31.12 3.36 -21.22
C LEU A 125 29.79 4.08 -21.40
N VAL A 126 28.78 3.86 -20.56
CA VAL A 126 27.55 4.68 -20.57
C VAL A 126 27.90 6.15 -20.38
N THR A 127 28.79 6.50 -19.45
CA THR A 127 29.22 7.88 -19.22
C THR A 127 29.86 8.50 -20.47
N MET A 128 30.76 7.75 -21.12
CA MET A 128 31.44 8.18 -22.35
C MET A 128 30.46 8.32 -23.52
N SER A 129 29.58 7.33 -23.73
CA SER A 129 28.55 7.37 -24.78
C SER A 129 27.52 8.46 -24.57
N MET A 130 27.16 8.77 -23.32
CA MET A 130 26.31 9.93 -23.01
C MET A 130 27.01 11.23 -23.40
N ALA A 131 28.29 11.41 -23.05
CA ALA A 131 29.05 12.60 -23.44
C ALA A 131 29.21 12.73 -24.97
N TYR A 132 29.36 11.60 -25.67
CA TYR A 132 29.42 11.54 -27.13
C TYR A 132 28.10 11.93 -27.81
N SER A 133 26.96 11.57 -27.20
CA SER A 133 25.65 11.75 -27.82
C SER A 133 24.87 12.97 -27.35
N LEU A 134 25.24 13.62 -26.24
CA LEU A 134 24.58 14.84 -25.74
C LEU A 134 25.01 16.10 -26.52
N PRO A 135 24.06 16.86 -27.11
CA PRO A 135 24.36 18.16 -27.70
C PRO A 135 24.98 19.14 -26.70
N ASN A 136 25.74 20.13 -27.20
CA ASN A 136 26.45 21.14 -26.39
C ASN A 136 27.46 20.56 -25.38
N ASN A 137 27.84 19.29 -25.54
CA ASN A 137 28.98 18.68 -24.88
C ASN A 137 30.24 18.82 -25.74
N LYS A 138 31.42 19.03 -25.14
CA LYS A 138 32.69 19.10 -25.89
C LYS A 138 33.04 17.80 -26.62
N TYR A 139 32.45 16.68 -26.18
CA TYR A 139 32.61 15.36 -26.79
C TYR A 139 31.51 15.02 -27.78
N TYR A 140 30.54 15.91 -28.02
CA TYR A 140 29.45 15.66 -28.95
C TYR A 140 29.99 15.32 -30.33
N LYS A 141 29.70 14.08 -30.79
CA LYS A 141 30.20 13.53 -32.05
C LYS A 141 31.72 13.61 -32.24
N ASN A 142 32.48 13.54 -31.14
CA ASN A 142 33.94 13.54 -31.19
C ASN A 142 34.51 12.20 -31.66
N GLU A 143 35.26 12.22 -32.78
CA GLU A 143 35.84 11.02 -33.42
C GLU A 143 36.81 10.23 -32.53
N ASP A 144 37.64 10.91 -31.74
CA ASP A 144 38.60 10.25 -30.86
C ASP A 144 37.89 9.52 -29.72
N LEU A 145 36.88 10.14 -29.10
CA LEU A 145 36.07 9.48 -28.08
C LEU A 145 35.28 8.30 -28.67
N LYS A 146 34.71 8.44 -29.87
CA LYS A 146 34.04 7.36 -30.59
C LYS A 146 34.95 6.12 -30.70
N ASN A 147 36.17 6.31 -31.19
CA ASN A 147 37.13 5.22 -31.35
C ASN A 147 37.50 4.55 -30.01
N LYS A 148 37.62 5.33 -28.92
CA LYS A 148 37.87 4.82 -27.57
C LYS A 148 36.70 3.98 -27.02
N ILE A 149 35.47 4.42 -27.26
CA ILE A 149 34.26 3.68 -26.86
C ILE A 149 34.23 2.35 -27.61
N ILE A 150 34.39 2.37 -28.94
CA ILE A 150 34.35 1.17 -29.78
C ILE A 150 35.46 0.19 -29.39
N TYR A 151 36.71 0.65 -29.23
CA TYR A 151 37.82 -0.17 -28.76
C TYR A 151 37.49 -0.88 -27.44
N SER A 152 36.90 -0.14 -26.49
CA SER A 152 36.57 -0.68 -25.17
C SER A 152 35.42 -1.71 -25.24
N LEU A 153 34.41 -1.49 -26.07
CA LEU A 153 33.33 -2.45 -26.32
C LEU A 153 33.87 -3.74 -26.92
N ASP A 154 34.70 -3.64 -27.95
CA ASP A 154 35.33 -4.79 -28.60
C ASP A 154 36.26 -5.55 -27.65
N TRP A 155 37.01 -4.82 -26.81
CA TRP A 155 37.86 -5.43 -25.78
C TRP A 155 37.03 -6.17 -24.73
N ILE A 156 35.95 -5.57 -24.21
CA ILE A 156 35.08 -6.21 -23.21
C ILE A 156 34.40 -7.44 -23.82
N ASN A 157 33.88 -7.32 -25.04
CA ASN A 157 33.26 -8.45 -25.74
C ASN A 157 34.28 -9.57 -25.88
N LYS A 158 35.49 -9.31 -26.37
CA LYS A 158 36.54 -10.33 -26.50
C LYS A 158 36.95 -10.99 -25.17
N ASN A 159 37.07 -10.23 -24.08
CA ASN A 159 37.80 -10.68 -22.89
C ASN A 159 36.98 -10.90 -21.62
N ALA A 160 35.75 -10.38 -21.54
CA ALA A 160 35.00 -10.31 -20.29
C ALA A 160 33.51 -10.65 -20.41
N TYR A 161 32.85 -10.30 -21.53
CA TYR A 161 31.41 -10.54 -21.71
C TYR A 161 31.07 -10.95 -23.15
N ASN A 162 31.02 -12.25 -23.40
CA ASN A 162 30.66 -12.86 -24.69
C ASN A 162 29.98 -14.22 -24.52
N GLU A 163 29.55 -14.79 -25.64
CA GLU A 163 28.84 -16.08 -25.71
C GLU A 163 29.66 -17.31 -25.27
N ASN A 164 30.99 -17.20 -25.21
CA ASN A 164 31.93 -18.28 -24.89
C ASN A 164 32.42 -18.26 -23.42
N ILE A 165 31.93 -17.32 -22.60
CA ILE A 165 32.28 -17.23 -21.18
C ILE A 165 31.14 -17.81 -20.33
N ASP A 166 31.51 -18.57 -19.29
CA ASP A 166 30.57 -19.07 -18.29
C ASP A 166 30.29 -18.02 -17.20
N GLN A 167 29.07 -18.04 -16.68
CA GLN A 167 28.64 -17.18 -15.58
C GLN A 167 29.43 -17.48 -14.30
N TYR A 168 29.93 -16.45 -13.62
CA TYR A 168 30.51 -16.55 -12.27
C TYR A 168 30.07 -15.39 -11.37
N GLY A 169 30.14 -15.58 -10.05
CA GLY A 169 29.69 -14.58 -9.09
C GLY A 169 28.17 -14.35 -9.16
N ASN A 170 27.73 -13.10 -9.05
CA ASN A 170 26.32 -12.75 -8.98
C ASN A 170 25.63 -12.83 -10.35
N TRP A 171 24.58 -13.64 -10.47
CA TRP A 171 23.77 -13.80 -11.68
C TRP A 171 23.19 -12.47 -12.20
N TRP A 172 22.86 -11.55 -11.28
CA TRP A 172 22.26 -10.26 -11.60
C TRP A 172 23.14 -9.45 -12.54
N ASP A 173 24.46 -9.47 -12.35
CA ASP A 173 25.39 -8.73 -13.23
C ASP A 173 25.30 -9.23 -14.67
N TRP A 174 25.17 -10.54 -14.88
CA TRP A 174 25.13 -11.15 -16.21
C TRP A 174 23.79 -10.99 -16.92
N MET A 175 22.67 -11.11 -16.20
CA MET A 175 21.33 -11.11 -16.80
C MET A 175 20.67 -9.73 -16.81
N ILE A 176 21.05 -8.84 -15.88
CA ILE A 176 20.40 -7.54 -15.68
C ILE A 176 21.40 -6.39 -15.77
N GLY A 177 22.44 -6.44 -14.95
CA GLY A 177 23.41 -5.37 -14.75
C GLY A 177 24.07 -4.95 -16.06
N ILE A 178 24.82 -5.86 -16.67
CA ILE A 178 25.56 -5.67 -17.91
C ILE A 178 24.63 -5.41 -19.10
N PRO A 179 23.59 -6.24 -19.39
CA PRO A 179 22.69 -6.01 -20.52
C PRO A 179 22.04 -4.63 -20.50
N ALA A 180 21.61 -4.13 -19.34
CA ALA A 180 20.99 -2.81 -19.24
C ALA A 180 21.91 -1.67 -19.70
N ARG A 181 23.22 -1.76 -19.40
CA ARG A 181 24.18 -0.73 -19.83
C ARG A 181 24.58 -0.92 -21.28
N LEU A 182 24.87 -2.16 -21.69
CA LEU A 182 25.27 -2.48 -23.06
C LEU A 182 24.19 -2.07 -24.06
N ASN A 183 22.92 -2.38 -23.77
CA ASN A 183 21.79 -1.95 -24.60
C ASN A 183 21.72 -0.43 -24.77
N ASN A 184 21.90 0.34 -23.68
CA ASN A 184 21.92 1.81 -23.75
C ASN A 184 23.08 2.33 -24.58
N ILE A 185 24.28 1.75 -24.44
CA ILE A 185 25.45 2.14 -25.24
C ILE A 185 25.19 1.90 -26.73
N VAL A 186 24.64 0.75 -27.09
CA VAL A 186 24.32 0.44 -28.50
C VAL A 186 23.26 1.39 -29.06
N VAL A 187 22.23 1.76 -28.28
CA VAL A 187 21.26 2.78 -28.70
C VAL A 187 21.92 4.15 -28.92
N LEU A 188 22.81 4.57 -28.01
CA LEU A 188 23.51 5.85 -28.10
C LEU A 188 24.48 5.90 -29.29
N MET A 189 25.14 4.78 -29.59
CA MET A 189 26.18 4.63 -30.62
C MET A 189 25.66 4.01 -31.93
N CYS A 190 24.35 3.82 -32.09
CA CYS A 190 23.76 3.01 -33.17
C CYS A 190 24.23 3.40 -34.59
N ASP A 191 24.45 4.69 -34.84
CA ASP A 191 24.86 5.20 -36.17
C ASP A 191 26.37 4.98 -36.45
N ASP A 192 27.13 4.56 -35.43
CA ASP A 192 28.59 4.50 -35.40
C ASP A 192 29.13 3.07 -35.20
N LEU A 193 28.26 2.08 -35.03
CA LEU A 193 28.58 0.65 -34.88
C LEU A 193 28.27 -0.11 -36.17
N THR A 194 29.11 -1.10 -36.51
CA THR A 194 28.82 -2.01 -37.62
C THR A 194 27.75 -3.03 -37.23
N GLU A 195 27.05 -3.60 -38.22
CA GLU A 195 26.09 -4.68 -38.00
C GLU A 195 26.73 -5.88 -37.29
N GLU A 196 27.99 -6.20 -37.61
CA GLU A 196 28.75 -7.28 -36.97
C GLU A 196 29.04 -6.99 -35.49
N GLN A 197 29.42 -5.74 -35.16
CA GLN A 197 29.63 -5.34 -33.76
C GLN A 197 28.34 -5.44 -32.96
N VAL A 198 27.24 -4.89 -33.48
CA VAL A 198 25.91 -4.99 -32.82
C VAL A 198 25.54 -6.45 -32.60
N LYS A 199 25.69 -7.30 -33.62
CA LYS A 199 25.42 -8.73 -33.51
C LYS A 199 26.25 -9.42 -32.42
N ASN A 200 27.56 -9.19 -32.38
CA ASN A 200 28.45 -9.80 -31.39
C ASN A 200 28.10 -9.38 -29.95
N TYR A 201 27.71 -8.12 -29.76
CA TYR A 201 27.31 -7.61 -28.46
C TYR A 201 25.96 -8.17 -28.02
N MET A 202 25.00 -8.26 -28.93
CA MET A 202 23.67 -8.78 -28.62
C MET A 202 23.65 -10.31 -28.47
N ASN A 203 24.52 -11.05 -29.17
CA ASN A 203 24.78 -12.46 -28.91
C ASN A 203 25.23 -12.72 -27.46
N ALA A 204 26.08 -11.84 -26.92
CA ALA A 204 26.50 -11.94 -25.51
C ALA A 204 25.29 -11.78 -24.56
N ILE A 205 24.38 -10.84 -24.83
CA ILE A 205 23.11 -10.73 -24.08
C ILE A 205 22.27 -12.00 -24.26
N GLN A 206 22.12 -12.50 -25.49
CA GLN A 206 21.34 -13.69 -25.81
C GLN A 206 21.85 -14.94 -25.08
N LYS A 207 23.17 -15.06 -24.85
CA LYS A 207 23.76 -16.17 -24.08
C LYS A 207 23.26 -16.20 -22.63
N PHE A 208 23.24 -15.05 -21.96
CA PHE A 208 22.92 -14.97 -20.53
C PHE A 208 21.42 -14.77 -20.26
N LEU A 209 20.69 -14.15 -21.19
CA LEU A 209 19.24 -14.00 -21.16
C LEU A 209 18.64 -14.62 -22.44
N PRO A 210 18.58 -15.95 -22.56
CA PRO A 210 18.08 -16.61 -23.77
C PRO A 210 16.58 -16.39 -23.97
N SER A 211 15.81 -16.44 -22.89
CA SER A 211 14.37 -16.20 -22.83
C SER A 211 13.98 -15.55 -21.52
N ILE A 212 12.80 -14.92 -21.50
CA ILE A 212 12.13 -14.51 -20.27
C ILE A 212 11.36 -15.72 -19.72
N GLU A 213 11.35 -15.87 -18.40
CA GLU A 213 10.72 -17.02 -17.72
C GLU A 213 9.87 -16.53 -16.55
N PRO A 214 8.70 -15.89 -16.80
CA PRO A 214 7.88 -15.31 -15.75
C PRO A 214 7.54 -16.32 -14.65
N GLY A 215 7.70 -15.93 -13.39
CA GLY A 215 7.44 -16.80 -12.25
C GLY A 215 8.60 -17.71 -11.85
N SER A 216 9.68 -17.77 -12.64
CA SER A 216 10.93 -18.39 -12.20
C SER A 216 11.52 -17.64 -11.00
N LYS A 217 12.39 -18.30 -10.23
CA LYS A 217 13.10 -17.66 -9.11
C LYS A 217 13.75 -16.31 -9.48
N TYR A 218 14.24 -16.16 -10.72
CA TYR A 218 14.96 -14.96 -11.15
C TYR A 218 14.04 -13.88 -11.74
N HIS A 219 12.92 -14.26 -12.36
CA HIS A 219 12.06 -13.36 -13.15
C HIS A 219 10.68 -13.16 -12.50
N THR A 220 10.67 -12.49 -11.36
CA THR A 220 9.45 -12.02 -10.67
C THR A 220 9.57 -10.53 -10.31
N GLY A 221 8.42 -9.87 -10.13
CA GLY A 221 8.35 -8.48 -9.66
C GLY A 221 9.29 -7.53 -10.42
N ALA A 222 10.12 -6.79 -9.68
CA ALA A 222 11.07 -5.84 -10.25
C ALA A 222 12.10 -6.50 -11.20
N ASN A 223 12.53 -7.75 -10.94
CA ASN A 223 13.48 -8.43 -11.81
C ASN A 223 12.86 -8.82 -13.15
N LEU A 224 11.60 -9.26 -13.15
CA LEU A 224 10.85 -9.53 -14.38
C LEU A 224 10.83 -8.27 -15.25
N ALA A 225 10.52 -7.11 -14.66
CA ALA A 225 10.53 -5.84 -15.37
C ALA A 225 11.92 -5.45 -15.91
N ASP A 226 13.00 -5.74 -15.16
CA ASP A 226 14.37 -5.53 -15.63
C ASP A 226 14.72 -6.41 -16.85
N VAL A 227 14.40 -7.71 -16.80
CA VAL A 227 14.72 -8.62 -17.92
C VAL A 227 13.84 -8.35 -19.14
N CYS A 228 12.57 -7.99 -18.97
CA CYS A 228 11.71 -7.54 -20.06
C CYS A 228 12.27 -6.28 -20.72
N MET A 229 12.73 -5.29 -19.94
CA MET A 229 13.35 -4.08 -20.51
C MET A 229 14.64 -4.42 -21.29
N ASN A 230 15.46 -5.32 -20.77
CA ASN A 230 16.69 -5.74 -21.45
C ASN A 230 16.41 -6.51 -22.74
N LYS A 231 15.43 -7.42 -22.74
CA LYS A 231 15.00 -8.17 -23.93
C LYS A 231 14.37 -7.25 -24.98
N LEU A 232 13.56 -6.29 -24.55
CA LEU A 232 12.99 -5.26 -25.41
C LEU A 232 14.09 -4.46 -26.12
N LEU A 233 15.06 -3.92 -25.38
CA LEU A 233 16.14 -3.14 -25.99
C LEU A 233 17.08 -4.01 -26.84
N GLN A 234 17.27 -5.29 -26.48
CA GLN A 234 17.99 -6.24 -27.32
C GLN A 234 17.29 -6.38 -28.69
N GLY A 235 15.98 -6.62 -28.71
CA GLY A 235 15.19 -6.68 -29.94
C GLY A 235 15.25 -5.38 -30.74
N VAL A 236 15.20 -4.23 -30.06
CA VAL A 236 15.36 -2.92 -30.71
C VAL A 236 16.74 -2.78 -31.35
N ASN A 237 17.81 -3.24 -30.70
CA ASN A 237 19.18 -3.14 -31.22
C ASN A 237 19.44 -4.11 -32.39
N GLU A 238 18.83 -5.30 -32.37
CA GLU A 238 18.97 -6.31 -33.44
C GLU A 238 17.98 -6.12 -34.61
N ASN A 239 17.02 -5.20 -34.48
CA ASN A 239 15.84 -5.11 -35.35
C ASN A 239 15.01 -6.41 -35.36
N ASP A 240 14.89 -7.06 -34.19
CA ASP A 240 14.15 -8.29 -34.00
C ASP A 240 12.77 -8.03 -33.34
N PRO A 241 11.66 -8.08 -34.11
CA PRO A 241 10.32 -7.83 -33.59
C PRO A 241 9.82 -8.91 -32.62
N GLU A 242 10.32 -10.14 -32.68
CA GLU A 242 9.87 -11.23 -31.81
C GLU A 242 10.39 -11.05 -30.38
N LYS A 243 11.61 -10.54 -30.19
CA LYS A 243 12.12 -10.20 -28.85
C LYS A 243 11.37 -9.03 -28.21
N ILE A 244 10.95 -8.05 -29.01
CA ILE A 244 10.11 -6.94 -28.51
C ILE A 244 8.74 -7.46 -28.10
N LYS A 245 8.17 -8.36 -28.90
CA LYS A 245 6.91 -9.03 -28.60
C LYS A 245 7.00 -9.87 -27.32
N GLU A 246 8.03 -10.72 -27.19
CA GLU A 246 8.33 -11.51 -25.99
C GLU A 246 8.30 -10.61 -24.74
N ALA A 247 9.08 -9.53 -24.74
CA ALA A 247 9.11 -8.58 -23.63
C ALA A 247 7.73 -7.95 -23.32
N SER A 248 6.94 -7.63 -24.36
CA SER A 248 5.62 -7.01 -24.19
C SER A 248 4.54 -7.97 -23.65
N GLU A 249 4.67 -9.26 -23.94
CA GLU A 249 3.74 -10.31 -23.53
C GLU A 249 4.10 -10.85 -22.14
N ASP A 250 5.40 -11.05 -21.85
CA ASP A 250 5.86 -11.65 -20.60
C ASP A 250 5.86 -10.68 -19.40
N ILE A 251 5.81 -9.37 -19.64
CA ILE A 251 5.70 -8.36 -18.57
C ILE A 251 4.30 -8.31 -17.93
N VAL A 252 3.28 -8.89 -18.60
CA VAL A 252 1.86 -8.67 -18.25
C VAL A 252 1.54 -9.01 -16.79
N GLY A 253 2.08 -10.11 -16.26
CA GLY A 253 1.82 -10.55 -14.89
C GLY A 253 2.30 -9.57 -13.81
N VAL A 254 3.22 -8.66 -14.13
CA VAL A 254 3.68 -7.62 -13.18
C VAL A 254 2.59 -6.59 -12.89
N PHE A 255 1.60 -6.44 -13.79
CA PHE A 255 0.52 -5.46 -13.68
C PHE A 255 -0.68 -5.95 -12.85
N ASP A 256 -0.72 -7.24 -12.53
CA ASP A 256 -1.81 -7.83 -11.76
C ASP A 256 -1.66 -7.54 -10.26
N TYR A 257 -2.80 -7.39 -9.57
CA TYR A 257 -2.79 -7.40 -8.12
C TYR A 257 -2.59 -8.82 -7.61
N VAL A 258 -1.73 -8.97 -6.61
CA VAL A 258 -1.49 -10.25 -5.93
C VAL A 258 -2.29 -10.33 -4.64
N THR A 259 -2.51 -11.56 -4.16
CA THR A 259 -3.12 -11.86 -2.87
C THR A 259 -2.15 -12.52 -1.89
N SER A 260 -0.95 -12.86 -2.36
CA SER A 260 0.18 -13.38 -1.58
C SER A 260 1.48 -13.17 -2.36
N GLY A 261 2.62 -13.12 -1.68
CA GLY A 261 3.93 -12.94 -2.31
C GLY A 261 4.20 -11.53 -2.84
N ASP A 262 5.14 -11.45 -3.79
CA ASP A 262 5.69 -10.21 -4.35
C ASP A 262 4.69 -9.52 -5.29
N GLY A 263 4.52 -8.21 -5.14
CA GLY A 263 3.65 -7.40 -6.01
C GLY A 263 2.77 -6.40 -5.26
N PHE A 264 1.89 -5.73 -6.02
CA PHE A 264 0.91 -4.79 -5.48
C PHE A 264 -0.34 -5.51 -5.00
N TYR A 265 -0.91 -5.07 -3.89
CA TYR A 265 -2.16 -5.55 -3.32
C TYR A 265 -3.25 -4.50 -3.49
N LYS A 266 -4.52 -4.94 -3.48
CA LYS A 266 -5.68 -4.05 -3.67
C LYS A 266 -5.83 -2.97 -2.59
N ASP A 267 -5.26 -3.17 -1.41
CA ASP A 267 -5.29 -2.16 -0.34
C ASP A 267 -4.23 -1.06 -0.50
N GLY A 268 -3.39 -1.15 -1.54
CA GLY A 268 -2.28 -0.23 -1.80
C GLY A 268 -0.92 -0.75 -1.34
N SER A 269 -0.86 -1.87 -0.62
CA SER A 269 0.39 -2.47 -0.16
C SER A 269 1.26 -2.95 -1.32
N TYR A 270 2.57 -2.97 -1.10
CA TYR A 270 3.52 -3.63 -2.01
C TYR A 270 4.52 -4.43 -1.20
N LEU A 271 4.60 -5.72 -1.52
CA LEU A 271 5.57 -6.63 -0.93
C LEU A 271 6.65 -6.97 -1.95
N GLN A 272 7.85 -7.20 -1.42
CA GLN A 272 8.94 -7.86 -2.13
C GLN A 272 9.65 -8.80 -1.15
N HIS A 273 10.34 -9.80 -1.70
CA HIS A 273 10.99 -10.86 -0.92
C HIS A 273 9.98 -11.64 -0.04
N GLY A 274 8.79 -11.84 -0.58
CA GLY A 274 7.66 -12.58 -0.03
C GLY A 274 6.91 -11.84 1.08
N MET A 275 7.63 -11.18 1.99
CA MET A 275 7.09 -10.76 3.30
C MET A 275 7.66 -9.42 3.82
N VAL A 276 8.28 -8.60 2.96
CA VAL A 276 8.87 -7.32 3.34
C VAL A 276 8.08 -6.18 2.69
N ALA A 277 7.64 -5.21 3.50
CA ALA A 277 6.98 -3.99 3.02
C ALA A 277 7.98 -3.12 2.24
N TYR A 278 7.78 -2.98 0.92
CA TYR A 278 8.84 -2.53 0.03
C TYR A 278 8.45 -1.46 -1.01
N THR A 279 7.28 -0.83 -0.87
CA THR A 279 6.76 0.17 -1.81
C THR A 279 7.78 1.26 -2.13
N GLY A 280 8.52 1.73 -1.12
CA GLY A 280 9.48 2.82 -1.21
C GLY A 280 10.87 2.46 -1.74
N SER A 281 11.09 1.23 -2.23
CA SER A 281 12.37 0.85 -2.86
C SER A 281 12.24 -0.18 -3.98
N TYR A 282 11.88 -1.45 -3.74
CA TYR A 282 11.63 -2.35 -4.89
C TYR A 282 10.40 -1.92 -5.70
N GLY A 283 9.39 -1.34 -5.05
CA GLY A 283 8.28 -0.68 -5.75
C GLY A 283 8.75 0.50 -6.62
N ASN A 284 9.74 1.27 -6.16
CA ASN A 284 10.41 2.32 -6.94
C ASN A 284 11.14 1.74 -8.18
N VAL A 285 11.88 0.64 -8.01
CA VAL A 285 12.52 -0.05 -9.15
C VAL A 285 11.47 -0.54 -10.16
N LEU A 286 10.37 -1.13 -9.67
CA LEU A 286 9.32 -1.64 -10.54
C LEU A 286 8.65 -0.51 -11.35
N ILE A 287 8.23 0.59 -10.71
CA ILE A 287 7.61 1.71 -11.43
C ILE A 287 8.57 2.36 -12.44
N GLU A 288 9.87 2.44 -12.12
CA GLU A 288 10.90 2.91 -13.07
C GLU A 288 10.90 2.04 -14.34
N LYS A 289 10.84 0.70 -14.20
CA LYS A 289 10.95 -0.21 -15.34
C LYS A 289 9.67 -0.28 -16.17
N ILE A 290 8.52 -0.43 -15.54
CA ILE A 290 7.24 -0.49 -16.27
C ILE A 290 6.96 0.83 -16.99
N SER A 291 7.31 1.98 -16.39
CA SER A 291 7.11 3.28 -17.04
C SER A 291 7.99 3.45 -18.28
N ASN A 292 9.23 2.95 -18.25
CA ASN A 292 10.09 2.91 -19.43
C ASN A 292 9.54 2.01 -20.54
N ILE A 293 9.11 0.79 -20.20
CA ILE A 293 8.54 -0.16 -21.18
C ILE A 293 7.28 0.43 -21.81
N MET A 294 6.35 0.94 -21.00
CA MET A 294 5.13 1.58 -21.49
C MET A 294 5.45 2.80 -22.35
N PHE A 295 6.37 3.66 -21.91
CA PHE A 295 6.80 4.84 -22.66
C PHE A 295 7.35 4.48 -24.05
N LEU A 296 8.09 3.38 -24.16
CA LEU A 296 8.65 2.92 -25.43
C LEU A 296 7.62 2.24 -26.34
N LEU A 297 6.71 1.44 -25.78
CA LEU A 297 5.81 0.58 -26.55
C LEU A 297 4.46 1.22 -26.89
N GLU A 298 4.02 2.23 -26.15
CA GLU A 298 2.72 2.86 -26.38
C GLU A 298 2.65 3.47 -27.80
N LYS A 299 1.51 3.26 -28.49
CA LYS A 299 1.26 3.59 -29.91
C LYS A 299 2.12 2.82 -30.92
N THR A 300 2.59 1.62 -30.56
CA THR A 300 3.24 0.67 -31.47
C THR A 300 2.47 -0.66 -31.52
N PRO A 301 2.70 -1.55 -32.51
CA PRO A 301 2.08 -2.88 -32.55
C PRO A 301 2.37 -3.76 -31.31
N TRP A 302 3.43 -3.46 -30.57
CA TRP A 302 3.84 -4.15 -29.35
C TRP A 302 3.39 -3.44 -28.06
N SER A 303 2.46 -2.49 -28.14
CA SER A 303 1.85 -1.91 -26.94
C SER A 303 1.30 -3.00 -26.02
N ILE A 304 1.49 -2.89 -24.71
CA ILE A 304 0.94 -3.83 -23.74
C ILE A 304 -0.59 -3.84 -23.89
N LYS A 305 -1.15 -5.03 -24.17
CA LYS A 305 -2.57 -5.23 -24.49
C LYS A 305 -3.44 -5.52 -23.26
N SER A 306 -2.84 -5.92 -22.15
CA SER A 306 -3.57 -6.23 -20.92
C SER A 306 -4.20 -4.97 -20.33
N GLU A 307 -5.47 -5.07 -19.94
CA GLU A 307 -6.19 -4.01 -19.19
C GLU A 307 -5.57 -3.80 -17.80
N SER A 308 -4.92 -4.82 -17.22
CA SER A 308 -4.23 -4.70 -15.94
C SER A 308 -3.13 -3.63 -15.97
N LYS A 309 -2.60 -3.25 -17.15
CA LYS A 309 -1.63 -2.14 -17.26
C LYS A 309 -2.15 -0.84 -16.65
N ASP A 310 -3.47 -0.63 -16.67
CA ASP A 310 -4.10 0.56 -16.11
C ASP A 310 -4.06 0.58 -14.56
N ASN A 311 -3.71 -0.53 -13.91
CA ASN A 311 -3.48 -0.55 -12.47
C ASN A 311 -2.30 0.37 -12.06
N VAL A 312 -1.35 0.67 -12.97
CA VAL A 312 -0.26 1.61 -12.68
C VAL A 312 -0.77 2.99 -12.27
N TYR A 313 -1.89 3.44 -12.87
CA TYR A 313 -2.52 4.70 -12.51
C TYR A 313 -3.07 4.66 -11.09
N LYS A 314 -3.70 3.54 -10.70
CA LYS A 314 -4.18 3.34 -9.34
C LYS A 314 -3.03 3.29 -8.34
N TRP A 315 -1.95 2.57 -8.65
CA TRP A 315 -0.78 2.46 -7.76
C TRP A 315 -0.15 3.82 -7.45
N ILE A 316 -0.13 4.76 -8.40
CA ILE A 316 0.34 6.13 -8.15
C ILE A 316 -0.42 6.77 -6.97
N PHE A 317 -1.75 6.66 -6.95
CA PHE A 317 -2.60 7.33 -5.96
C PHE A 317 -2.93 6.48 -4.72
N GLU A 318 -2.91 5.17 -4.85
CA GLU A 318 -3.32 4.20 -3.82
C GLU A 318 -2.13 3.48 -3.16
N SER A 319 -0.95 3.47 -3.78
CA SER A 319 0.25 2.82 -3.22
C SER A 319 1.39 3.80 -2.93
N PHE A 320 1.74 4.66 -3.89
CA PHE A 320 2.85 5.60 -3.74
C PHE A 320 2.47 6.88 -3.00
N ASN A 321 1.34 7.50 -3.34
CA ASN A 321 0.89 8.72 -2.66
C ASN A 321 0.64 8.55 -1.15
N PRO A 322 0.08 7.44 -0.66
CA PRO A 322 -0.08 7.23 0.77
C PRO A 322 1.24 7.25 1.53
N ILE A 323 2.31 6.68 0.97
CA ILE A 323 3.62 6.54 1.63
C ILE A 323 4.56 7.72 1.39
N ILE A 324 4.11 8.77 0.71
CA ILE A 324 4.89 10.01 0.49
C ILE A 324 4.25 11.18 1.23
N TYR A 325 5.05 11.85 2.07
CA TYR A 325 4.67 13.08 2.76
C TYR A 325 5.65 14.19 2.42
N LYS A 326 5.16 15.29 1.85
CA LYS A 326 5.97 16.45 1.43
C LYS A 326 7.23 16.06 0.62
N GLY A 327 7.05 15.12 -0.30
CA GLY A 327 8.11 14.57 -1.16
C GLY A 327 9.06 13.55 -0.49
N TYR A 328 8.84 13.19 0.77
CA TYR A 328 9.64 12.16 1.46
C TYR A 328 8.90 10.82 1.47
N VAL A 329 9.53 9.77 0.92
CA VAL A 329 9.06 8.38 1.08
C VAL A 329 9.28 7.92 2.52
N MET A 330 8.23 7.48 3.20
CA MET A 330 8.30 6.99 4.58
C MET A 330 9.24 5.79 4.71
N ASP A 331 10.10 5.80 5.73
CA ASP A 331 11.17 4.79 5.88
C ASP A 331 10.66 3.38 6.18
N MET A 332 9.47 3.26 6.76
CA MET A 332 8.81 1.98 7.09
C MET A 332 8.44 1.11 5.87
N VAL A 333 8.60 1.62 4.65
CA VAL A 333 8.38 0.86 3.39
C VAL A 333 9.65 0.80 2.52
N ARG A 334 10.82 1.03 3.12
CA ARG A 334 12.11 1.01 2.42
C ARG A 334 13.00 -0.21 2.75
N GLY A 335 12.50 -1.13 3.58
CA GLY A 335 13.24 -2.32 4.01
C GLY A 335 14.66 -1.97 4.49
N ARG A 336 15.65 -2.78 4.10
CA ARG A 336 17.06 -2.56 4.49
C ARG A 336 17.68 -1.26 3.94
N ALA A 337 17.06 -0.65 2.93
CA ALA A 337 17.61 0.52 2.25
C ALA A 337 17.67 1.79 3.13
N ILE A 338 17.01 1.80 4.28
CA ILE A 338 17.13 2.86 5.30
C ILE A 338 18.56 3.00 5.84
N SER A 339 19.33 1.92 5.81
CA SER A 339 20.71 1.88 6.31
C SER A 339 21.74 2.47 5.33
N ARG A 340 21.32 2.84 4.12
CA ARG A 340 22.22 3.37 3.08
C ARG A 340 22.44 4.87 3.30
N TYR A 341 23.67 5.27 3.63
CA TYR A 341 24.04 6.66 3.91
C TYR A 341 23.72 7.66 2.77
N ASN A 342 23.60 7.16 1.54
CA ASN A 342 23.34 7.96 0.34
C ASN A 342 21.94 7.75 -0.25
N ALA A 343 20.99 7.15 0.49
CA ALA A 343 19.65 6.87 -0.01
C ALA A 343 18.58 7.12 1.07
N ASN A 344 18.13 8.37 1.20
CA ASN A 344 17.00 8.75 2.06
C ASN A 344 15.67 8.76 1.29
N GLY A 345 14.56 9.06 1.99
CA GLY A 345 13.21 9.08 1.39
C GLY A 345 13.02 10.06 0.23
N TYR A 346 13.71 11.22 0.21
CA TYR A 346 13.68 12.15 -0.92
C TYR A 346 14.35 11.57 -2.17
N LEU A 347 15.47 10.88 -1.99
CA LEU A 347 16.17 10.25 -3.10
C LEU A 347 15.38 9.07 -3.68
N GLN A 348 14.58 8.38 -2.86
CA GLN A 348 13.65 7.36 -3.37
C GLN A 348 12.47 8.00 -4.13
N ALA A 349 11.88 9.08 -3.59
CA ALA A 349 10.81 9.81 -4.27
C ALA A 349 11.23 10.30 -5.67
N SER A 350 12.52 10.64 -5.86
CA SER A 350 13.04 11.09 -7.16
C SER A 350 12.81 10.04 -8.27
N GLY A 351 13.05 8.76 -8.00
CA GLY A 351 12.83 7.69 -8.99
C GLY A 351 11.35 7.45 -9.29
N ILE A 352 10.51 7.52 -8.25
CA ILE A 352 9.05 7.39 -8.37
C ILE A 352 8.49 8.53 -9.22
N ILE A 353 8.90 9.78 -8.95
CA ILE A 353 8.49 10.97 -9.71
C ILE A 353 8.96 10.86 -11.16
N GLU A 354 10.18 10.39 -11.42
CA GLU A 354 10.67 10.18 -12.79
C GLU A 354 9.79 9.18 -13.56
N GLY A 355 9.43 8.05 -12.94
CA GLY A 355 8.51 7.09 -13.54
C GLY A 355 7.09 7.65 -13.75
N MET A 356 6.58 8.42 -12.78
CA MET A 356 5.28 9.09 -12.89
C MET A 356 5.22 10.06 -14.06
N ILE A 357 6.26 10.89 -14.26
CA ILE A 357 6.31 11.83 -15.40
C ILE A 357 6.23 11.06 -16.72
N LYS A 358 6.98 9.95 -16.84
CA LYS A 358 6.93 9.10 -18.05
C LYS A 358 5.54 8.50 -18.30
N ILE A 359 4.86 8.04 -17.25
CA ILE A 359 3.46 7.61 -17.36
C ILE A 359 2.57 8.78 -17.79
N GLY A 360 2.74 9.96 -17.21
CA GLY A 360 2.01 11.18 -17.60
C GLY A 360 2.19 11.55 -19.07
N MET A 361 3.41 11.41 -19.61
CA MET A 361 3.73 11.71 -21.03
C MET A 361 2.97 10.82 -22.04
N ILE A 362 2.57 9.61 -21.65
CA ILE A 362 1.82 8.68 -22.51
C ILE A 362 0.33 8.59 -22.19
N SER A 363 -0.10 9.31 -21.15
CA SER A 363 -1.48 9.29 -20.66
C SER A 363 -2.41 10.17 -21.50
N ASP A 364 -3.71 9.94 -21.36
CA ASP A 364 -4.72 10.91 -21.79
C ASP A 364 -4.68 12.20 -20.94
N GLY A 365 -5.44 13.22 -21.36
CA GLY A 365 -5.38 14.56 -20.77
C GLY A 365 -5.73 14.61 -19.29
N ASP A 366 -6.71 13.82 -18.84
CA ASP A 366 -7.18 13.84 -17.46
C ASP A 366 -6.17 13.13 -16.53
N LYS A 367 -5.74 11.91 -16.90
CA LYS A 367 -4.73 11.16 -16.12
C LYS A 367 -3.40 11.91 -16.06
N ALA A 368 -2.94 12.47 -17.18
CA ALA A 368 -1.72 13.27 -17.22
C ALA A 368 -1.82 14.50 -16.29
N SER A 369 -2.97 15.17 -16.28
CA SER A 369 -3.19 16.35 -15.44
C SER A 369 -3.13 16.03 -13.95
N GLU A 370 -3.76 14.93 -13.51
CA GLU A 370 -3.71 14.49 -12.11
C GLU A 370 -2.30 14.10 -11.67
N ILE A 371 -1.57 13.34 -12.50
CA ILE A 371 -0.18 12.96 -12.23
C ILE A 371 0.69 14.22 -12.12
N ASN A 372 0.57 15.16 -13.06
CA ASN A 372 1.34 16.40 -13.06
C ASN A 372 1.04 17.27 -11.84
N ALA A 373 -0.23 17.33 -11.40
CA ALA A 373 -0.62 18.03 -10.18
C ALA A 373 0.02 17.41 -8.93
N LEU A 374 0.09 16.08 -8.84
CA LEU A 374 0.73 15.38 -7.73
C LEU A 374 2.26 15.56 -7.72
N VAL A 375 2.90 15.45 -8.89
CA VAL A 375 4.34 15.75 -9.05
C VAL A 375 4.63 17.18 -8.60
N LYS A 376 3.83 18.15 -9.06
CA LYS A 376 4.00 19.56 -8.70
C LYS A 376 3.82 19.81 -7.21
N LYS A 377 2.88 19.12 -6.56
CA LYS A 377 2.69 19.16 -5.11
C LYS A 377 3.95 18.75 -4.37
N TRP A 378 4.42 17.52 -4.58
CA TRP A 378 5.59 17.01 -3.85
C TRP A 378 6.85 17.83 -4.12
N ALA A 379 7.06 18.25 -5.37
CA ALA A 379 8.20 19.10 -5.74
C ALA A 379 8.13 20.48 -5.09
N THR A 380 6.94 21.07 -4.96
CA THR A 380 6.76 22.35 -4.29
C THR A 380 6.99 22.22 -2.78
N GLU A 381 6.44 21.18 -2.16
CA GLU A 381 6.57 20.93 -0.71
C GLU A 381 8.02 20.57 -0.30
N ALA A 382 8.77 19.88 -1.17
CA ALA A 382 10.15 19.48 -0.91
C ALA A 382 11.21 20.51 -1.38
N LYS A 383 10.80 21.62 -1.99
CA LYS A 383 11.70 22.57 -2.69
C LYS A 383 12.83 23.12 -1.81
N SER A 384 12.62 23.25 -0.51
CA SER A 384 13.63 23.72 0.45
C SER A 384 14.70 22.66 0.79
N VAL A 385 14.43 21.39 0.48
CA VAL A 385 15.32 20.25 0.80
C VAL A 385 15.97 19.68 -0.47
N LEU A 386 15.19 19.50 -1.53
CA LEU A 386 15.67 18.88 -2.76
C LEU A 386 14.93 19.43 -3.98
N ASP A 387 15.69 19.87 -4.98
CA ASP A 387 15.18 20.00 -6.35
C ASP A 387 15.26 18.62 -7.03
N PHE A 388 14.11 17.96 -7.20
CA PHE A 388 14.01 16.62 -7.79
C PHE A 388 14.62 16.53 -9.19
N GLY A 389 14.52 17.60 -9.98
CA GLY A 389 15.11 17.65 -11.33
C GLY A 389 16.60 17.33 -11.34
N THR A 390 17.32 17.65 -10.25
CA THR A 390 18.76 17.37 -10.14
C THR A 390 19.11 15.89 -9.95
N ARG A 391 18.11 15.03 -9.70
CA ARG A 391 18.28 13.61 -9.40
C ARG A 391 17.82 12.68 -10.52
N PHE A 392 17.05 13.17 -11.48
CA PHE A 392 16.55 12.32 -12.57
C PHE A 392 17.66 11.81 -13.47
N LYS A 393 17.49 10.59 -13.99
CA LYS A 393 18.45 9.94 -14.89
C LYS A 393 18.20 10.35 -16.34
N SER A 394 16.95 10.37 -16.79
CA SER A 394 16.53 10.84 -18.12
C SER A 394 16.76 12.35 -18.26
N ILE A 395 17.38 12.78 -19.37
CA ILE A 395 17.54 14.21 -19.68
C ILE A 395 16.19 14.78 -20.16
N ASN A 396 15.41 13.99 -20.88
CA ASN A 396 14.09 14.37 -21.35
C ASN A 396 13.12 14.67 -20.18
N VAL A 397 13.09 13.78 -19.17
CA VAL A 397 12.25 13.97 -17.98
C VAL A 397 12.62 15.23 -17.19
N ILE A 398 13.89 15.65 -17.20
CA ILE A 398 14.28 16.93 -16.57
C ILE A 398 13.58 18.10 -17.27
N GLY A 399 13.54 18.10 -18.60
CA GLY A 399 12.82 19.11 -19.39
C GLY A 399 11.33 19.13 -19.05
N GLU A 400 10.68 17.97 -19.10
CA GLU A 400 9.25 17.81 -18.77
C GLU A 400 8.93 18.25 -17.34
N PHE A 401 9.77 17.88 -16.37
CA PHE A 401 9.60 18.29 -14.98
C PHE A 401 9.60 19.81 -14.81
N TYR A 402 10.59 20.51 -15.38
CA TYR A 402 10.60 21.97 -15.30
C TYR A 402 9.47 22.60 -16.12
N GLY A 403 9.00 21.95 -17.19
CA GLY A 403 7.76 22.30 -17.87
C GLY A 403 6.55 22.27 -16.92
N ILE A 404 6.40 21.20 -16.13
CA ILE A 404 5.34 21.06 -15.12
C ILE A 404 5.46 22.16 -14.05
N MET A 405 6.67 22.36 -13.53
CA MET A 405 6.93 23.31 -12.44
C MET A 405 6.68 24.77 -12.87
N ASN A 406 7.07 25.14 -14.10
CA ASN A 406 6.96 26.50 -14.62
C ASN A 406 5.59 26.81 -15.25
N ASN A 407 4.73 25.81 -15.44
CA ASN A 407 3.40 26.02 -16.02
C ASN A 407 2.38 26.41 -14.94
N ASP A 408 1.98 27.68 -14.90
CA ASP A 408 1.01 28.21 -13.92
C ASP A 408 -0.39 27.61 -14.02
N ASN A 409 -0.75 26.98 -15.13
CA ASN A 409 -2.05 26.30 -15.29
C ASN A 409 -2.08 24.95 -14.56
N ILE A 410 -0.93 24.34 -14.29
CA ILE A 410 -0.86 23.15 -13.45
C ILE A 410 -0.81 23.60 -12.00
N LYS A 411 -1.84 23.27 -11.24
CA LYS A 411 -1.90 23.51 -9.79
C LYS A 411 -1.45 22.27 -9.02
N PRO A 412 -0.76 22.42 -7.88
CA PRO A 412 -0.53 21.31 -6.95
C PRO A 412 -1.84 20.59 -6.63
N LEU A 413 -1.80 19.26 -6.54
CA LEU A 413 -2.97 18.46 -6.18
C LEU A 413 -3.47 18.83 -4.77
N GLU A 414 -4.72 19.27 -4.67
CA GLU A 414 -5.39 19.48 -3.39
C GLU A 414 -5.88 18.12 -2.86
N GLU A 415 -5.50 17.80 -1.62
CA GLU A 415 -5.95 16.59 -0.95
C GLU A 415 -6.42 16.94 0.45
N GLY A 416 -7.58 16.39 0.84
CA GLY A 416 -8.02 16.45 2.23
C GLY A 416 -7.35 15.40 3.11
N ASP A 417 -7.82 15.31 4.35
CA ASP A 417 -7.36 14.32 5.32
C ASP A 417 -7.62 12.88 4.83
N LYS A 418 -6.69 11.97 5.12
CA LYS A 418 -6.75 10.57 4.69
C LYS A 418 -6.25 9.62 5.76
N HIS A 419 -6.80 8.41 5.76
CA HIS A 419 -6.27 7.27 6.50
C HIS A 419 -6.18 6.05 5.59
N TYR A 420 -5.05 5.35 5.65
CA TYR A 420 -4.74 4.18 4.84
C TYR A 420 -4.39 3.01 5.77
N ALA A 421 -5.26 2.00 5.76
CA ALA A 421 -5.02 0.71 6.41
C ALA A 421 -4.36 -0.22 5.37
N LEU A 422 -3.03 -0.21 5.33
CA LEU A 422 -2.21 -1.01 4.41
C LEU A 422 -1.93 -2.38 5.06
N ASN A 423 -3.01 -3.11 5.32
CA ASN A 423 -3.02 -4.30 6.17
C ASN A 423 -2.22 -5.46 5.56
N SER A 424 -2.18 -5.57 4.22
CA SER A 424 -1.43 -6.62 3.53
C SER A 424 0.09 -6.47 3.68
N MET A 425 0.60 -5.33 4.12
CA MET A 425 2.02 -5.14 4.49
C MET A 425 2.24 -4.69 5.94
N ASP A 426 1.22 -4.86 6.81
CA ASP A 426 1.26 -4.48 8.22
C ASP A 426 1.72 -3.02 8.43
N LYS A 427 1.25 -2.10 7.59
CA LYS A 427 1.51 -0.66 7.74
C LYS A 427 0.20 0.13 7.90
N THR A 428 0.31 1.29 8.52
CA THR A 428 -0.79 2.25 8.60
C THR A 428 -0.24 3.63 8.31
N VAL A 429 -0.96 4.41 7.50
CA VAL A 429 -0.63 5.81 7.27
C VAL A 429 -1.84 6.68 7.58
N HIS A 430 -1.60 7.73 8.36
CA HIS A 430 -2.59 8.73 8.70
C HIS A 430 -2.09 10.11 8.28
N LYS A 431 -2.72 10.72 7.28
CA LYS A 431 -2.33 12.02 6.72
C LYS A 431 -3.34 13.08 7.14
N ARG A 432 -2.79 14.20 7.61
CA ARG A 432 -3.46 15.48 7.82
C ARG A 432 -2.76 16.55 7.02
N GLU A 433 -3.41 17.70 6.90
CA GLU A 433 -2.83 18.87 6.21
C GLU A 433 -1.39 19.16 6.68
N ASN A 434 -1.16 19.14 8.01
CA ASN A 434 0.10 19.62 8.60
C ASN A 434 0.96 18.54 9.27
N PHE A 435 0.51 17.29 9.30
CA PHE A 435 1.33 16.17 9.78
C PHE A 435 0.93 14.85 9.11
N ALA A 436 1.80 13.85 9.18
CA ALA A 436 1.45 12.47 8.90
C ALA A 436 2.05 11.53 9.94
N LEU A 437 1.31 10.47 10.28
CA LEU A 437 1.80 9.37 11.11
C LEU A 437 1.91 8.10 10.27
N GLY A 438 3.11 7.51 10.23
CA GLY A 438 3.32 6.13 9.77
C GLY A 438 3.43 5.19 10.96
N ILE A 439 2.83 4.00 10.89
CA ILE A 439 2.97 2.96 11.91
C ILE A 439 3.51 1.69 11.24
N SER A 440 4.66 1.24 11.72
CA SER A 440 5.33 0.03 11.26
C SER A 440 5.05 -1.12 12.21
N ARG A 441 4.23 -2.06 11.74
CA ARG A 441 3.86 -3.29 12.46
C ARG A 441 4.43 -4.50 11.73
N SER A 442 4.27 -5.64 12.37
CA SER A 442 4.66 -6.96 11.88
C SER A 442 3.71 -8.01 12.43
N SER A 443 3.81 -9.21 11.88
CA SER A 443 3.01 -10.37 12.27
C SER A 443 3.74 -11.66 11.89
N SER A 444 3.04 -12.77 11.97
CA SER A 444 3.39 -14.03 11.30
C SER A 444 3.41 -13.95 9.77
N ARG A 445 2.81 -12.92 9.16
CA ARG A 445 2.72 -12.73 7.70
C ARG A 445 3.82 -11.81 7.18
N ILE A 446 4.11 -10.74 7.90
CA ILE A 446 5.02 -9.67 7.47
C ILE A 446 6.17 -9.53 8.45
N SER A 447 7.38 -9.51 7.90
CA SER A 447 8.62 -9.39 8.64
C SER A 447 8.69 -8.10 9.45
N LYS A 448 9.32 -8.22 10.63
CA LYS A 448 9.68 -7.08 11.50
C LYS A 448 10.62 -6.11 10.78
N TYR A 449 11.53 -6.66 10.00
CA TYR A 449 12.56 -5.95 9.26
C TYR A 449 13.18 -6.89 8.23
N GLU A 450 14.03 -6.31 7.38
CA GLU A 450 14.97 -7.06 6.56
C GLU A 450 16.41 -6.66 6.90
N PHE A 451 17.27 -7.68 7.06
CA PHE A 451 18.72 -7.54 7.06
C PHE A 451 19.28 -8.50 6.01
N MET A 452 20.07 -8.03 5.05
CA MET A 452 20.83 -8.88 4.13
C MET A 452 21.96 -8.09 3.47
N ASN A 453 22.92 -8.76 2.85
CA ASN A 453 24.04 -8.13 2.13
C ASN A 453 24.82 -7.11 2.98
N LYS A 454 24.89 -7.34 4.30
CA LYS A 454 25.52 -6.45 5.29
C LYS A 454 24.81 -5.10 5.44
N GLU A 455 23.55 -4.99 5.05
CA GLU A 455 22.72 -3.78 5.16
C GLU A 455 21.66 -3.94 6.25
N ASN A 456 21.43 -2.90 7.06
CA ASN A 456 20.46 -2.84 8.17
C ASN A 456 20.83 -3.73 9.36
N LEU A 457 22.05 -3.55 9.87
CA LEU A 457 22.69 -4.40 10.88
C LEU A 457 22.05 -4.33 12.28
N THR A 458 21.29 -3.28 12.61
CA THR A 458 20.64 -3.11 13.93
C THR A 458 19.13 -2.87 13.81
N PRO A 459 18.36 -3.82 13.23
CA PRO A 459 17.00 -3.54 12.78
C PRO A 459 15.90 -3.95 13.79
N TRP A 460 16.31 -4.41 14.98
CA TRP A 460 15.59 -5.37 15.82
C TRP A 460 14.13 -5.03 16.12
N PHE A 461 13.78 -3.74 16.24
CA PHE A 461 12.47 -3.27 16.68
C PHE A 461 11.72 -2.44 15.61
N GLN A 462 12.19 -2.40 14.36
CA GLN A 462 11.59 -1.57 13.29
C GLN A 462 10.13 -1.94 12.95
N GLY A 463 9.71 -3.17 13.25
CA GLY A 463 8.34 -3.68 13.05
C GLY A 463 7.57 -3.92 14.34
N ASP A 464 8.09 -3.50 15.50
CA ASP A 464 7.48 -3.73 16.82
C ASP A 464 6.52 -2.58 17.22
N GLY A 465 5.80 -2.05 16.24
CA GLY A 465 4.86 -0.95 16.43
C GLY A 465 5.54 0.41 16.43
N MET A 466 6.62 0.56 15.64
CA MET A 466 7.34 1.82 15.53
C MET A 466 6.46 2.90 14.86
N THR A 467 6.37 4.06 15.48
CA THR A 467 5.61 5.21 14.99
C THR A 467 6.54 6.29 14.40
N TYR A 468 6.19 6.79 13.22
CA TYR A 468 6.92 7.82 12.49
C TYR A 468 6.06 9.08 12.36
N LEU A 469 6.37 10.13 13.10
CA LEU A 469 5.66 11.41 12.99
C LEU A 469 6.38 12.37 12.05
N PHE A 470 5.77 12.64 10.90
CA PHE A 470 6.18 13.64 9.92
C PHE A 470 5.41 14.94 10.13
N ASN A 471 6.11 16.07 10.08
CA ASN A 471 5.55 17.42 10.20
C ASN A 471 6.45 18.41 9.43
N ASN A 472 6.49 19.69 9.78
CA ASN A 472 7.32 20.65 9.03
C ASN A 472 8.83 20.47 9.23
N ASP A 473 9.28 19.63 10.17
CA ASP A 473 10.67 19.19 10.17
C ASP A 473 10.88 18.12 9.09
N LEU A 474 11.10 18.62 7.88
CA LEU A 474 11.31 17.84 6.67
C LEU A 474 12.55 16.93 6.73
N ASN A 475 13.48 17.19 7.65
CA ASN A 475 14.73 16.45 7.76
C ASN A 475 14.81 15.54 9.00
N GLN A 476 13.68 15.28 9.67
CA GLN A 476 13.62 14.44 10.87
C GLN A 476 14.28 13.07 10.66
N PHE A 477 13.86 12.35 9.62
CA PHE A 477 14.33 10.99 9.29
C PHE A 477 15.38 10.98 8.17
N SER A 478 15.78 12.15 7.67
CA SER A 478 16.86 12.31 6.70
C SER A 478 18.20 12.59 7.40
N GLY A 479 19.25 12.84 6.61
CA GLY A 479 20.59 13.06 7.13
C GLY A 479 21.08 11.81 7.84
N ASN A 480 21.58 11.96 9.06
CA ASN A 480 22.29 10.92 9.81
C ASN A 480 21.43 10.12 10.79
N PHE A 481 20.10 10.32 10.78
CA PHE A 481 19.18 9.75 11.77
C PHE A 481 19.41 8.25 12.02
N TRP A 482 19.49 7.44 10.95
CA TRP A 482 19.63 5.98 11.07
C TRP A 482 20.99 5.52 11.58
N ALA A 483 22.03 6.36 11.50
CA ALA A 483 23.34 6.04 12.04
C ALA A 483 23.50 6.44 13.51
N THR A 484 22.71 7.42 14.00
CA THR A 484 22.88 8.05 15.32
C THR A 484 21.73 7.79 16.30
N VAL A 485 20.56 7.37 15.83
CA VAL A 485 19.43 6.99 16.70
C VAL A 485 19.77 5.76 17.52
N ASP A 486 19.28 5.70 18.77
CA ASP A 486 19.39 4.51 19.60
C ASP A 486 18.48 3.40 19.03
N PRO A 487 19.03 2.30 18.49
CA PRO A 487 18.24 1.24 17.88
C PRO A 487 17.34 0.50 18.87
N TYR A 488 17.61 0.59 20.19
CA TYR A 488 16.75 -0.01 21.21
C TYR A 488 15.51 0.83 21.52
N ARG A 489 15.53 2.12 21.21
CA ARG A 489 14.48 3.06 21.62
C ARG A 489 13.79 3.71 20.43
N MET A 490 13.27 2.89 19.53
CA MET A 490 12.48 3.39 18.39
C MET A 490 11.11 3.92 18.88
N PRO A 491 10.63 5.10 18.45
CA PRO A 491 9.38 5.67 18.96
C PRO A 491 8.19 4.72 18.76
N GLY A 492 7.34 4.59 19.77
CA GLY A 492 6.14 3.76 19.76
C GLY A 492 6.33 2.30 20.13
N THR A 493 7.55 1.77 20.15
CA THR A 493 7.80 0.34 20.43
C THR A 493 7.63 0.00 21.91
N THR A 494 7.39 -1.29 22.19
CA THR A 494 7.57 -1.87 23.53
C THR A 494 8.65 -2.94 23.43
N VAL A 495 9.71 -2.84 24.22
CA VAL A 495 10.92 -3.66 24.06
C VAL A 495 11.43 -4.17 25.40
N ASP A 496 12.16 -5.28 25.37
CA ASP A 496 13.09 -5.62 26.45
C ASP A 496 14.44 -4.91 26.24
N THR A 497 15.18 -4.70 27.32
CA THR A 497 16.52 -4.10 27.30
C THR A 497 17.63 -5.13 27.07
N ARG A 498 17.29 -6.37 26.69
CA ARG A 498 18.31 -7.40 26.47
C ARG A 498 19.18 -7.00 25.30
N LYS A 499 20.50 -6.99 25.56
CA LYS A 499 21.52 -6.72 24.54
C LYS A 499 21.32 -7.63 23.31
N ARG A 500 21.21 -7.00 22.14
CA ARG A 500 21.18 -7.60 20.82
C ARG A 500 22.52 -7.33 20.15
N GLU A 501 23.12 -8.36 19.57
CA GLU A 501 24.31 -8.18 18.71
C GLU A 501 23.88 -7.68 17.32
N PRO A 502 24.70 -6.85 16.65
CA PRO A 502 24.50 -6.52 15.25
C PRO A 502 24.33 -7.79 14.42
N LYS A 503 23.46 -7.73 13.42
CA LYS A 503 23.22 -8.85 12.52
C LYS A 503 24.48 -9.08 11.70
N GLU A 504 24.90 -10.33 11.60
CA GLU A 504 26.00 -10.75 10.75
C GLU A 504 25.50 -11.79 9.74
N ILE A 505 26.07 -11.81 8.54
CA ILE A 505 25.83 -12.89 7.59
C ILE A 505 26.56 -14.12 8.14
N LEU A 506 25.83 -15.22 8.38
CA LEU A 506 26.49 -16.47 8.79
C LEU A 506 27.26 -17.06 7.59
N PRO A 507 28.57 -17.32 7.73
CA PRO A 507 29.36 -17.92 6.65
C PRO A 507 28.85 -19.34 6.35
N GLY A 508 28.76 -19.68 5.06
CA GLY A 508 28.37 -21.02 4.60
C GLY A 508 26.87 -21.23 4.34
N LEU A 509 26.05 -20.17 4.36
CA LEU A 509 24.66 -20.24 3.90
C LEU A 509 24.56 -19.98 2.39
N ASP A 510 24.07 -20.98 1.65
CA ASP A 510 23.78 -20.82 0.23
C ASP A 510 22.66 -19.77 0.02
N PRO A 511 22.82 -18.84 -0.95
CA PRO A 511 21.76 -17.95 -1.42
C PRO A 511 20.43 -18.70 -1.65
N GLY A 512 19.36 -18.30 -0.96
CA GLY A 512 18.02 -18.90 -1.07
C GLY A 512 17.76 -20.15 -0.20
N ALA A 513 18.65 -20.50 0.74
CA ALA A 513 18.34 -21.54 1.74
C ALA A 513 17.16 -21.12 2.65
N SER A 514 16.30 -22.04 3.08
CA SER A 514 15.17 -21.73 3.97
C SER A 514 15.61 -21.11 5.31
N GLN A 515 16.81 -21.47 5.77
CA GLN A 515 17.48 -20.88 6.93
C GLN A 515 17.75 -19.38 6.75
N GLN A 516 17.82 -18.86 5.51
CA GLN A 516 17.94 -17.43 5.26
C GLN A 516 16.69 -16.67 5.69
N ASN A 517 15.50 -17.25 5.54
CA ASN A 517 14.28 -16.57 5.94
C ASN A 517 14.27 -16.31 7.45
N GLU A 518 14.75 -17.27 8.25
CA GLU A 518 14.85 -17.11 9.70
C GLU A 518 15.87 -16.05 10.14
N ILE A 519 16.86 -15.76 9.31
CA ILE A 519 17.99 -14.86 9.64
C ILE A 519 17.75 -13.46 9.09
N TYR A 520 17.24 -13.36 7.86
CA TYR A 520 17.08 -12.12 7.12
C TYR A 520 15.69 -11.50 7.30
N TYR A 521 14.66 -12.32 7.58
CA TYR A 521 13.26 -11.89 7.70
C TYR A 521 12.66 -12.40 9.03
N GLU A 522 12.88 -11.68 10.12
CA GLU A 522 12.32 -12.09 11.41
C GLU A 522 10.80 -11.85 11.44
N LEU A 523 10.02 -12.91 11.61
CA LEU A 523 8.57 -12.85 11.77
C LEU A 523 8.17 -12.91 13.26
N GLY A 524 7.07 -12.25 13.59
CA GLY A 524 6.36 -12.47 14.85
C GLY A 524 5.59 -13.79 14.84
N LYS A 525 5.11 -14.23 16.00
CA LYS A 525 4.25 -15.42 16.13
C LYS A 525 2.75 -15.09 16.05
N SER A 526 2.35 -13.87 16.37
CA SER A 526 0.93 -13.50 16.36
C SER A 526 0.45 -13.17 14.95
N ASN A 527 -0.77 -13.62 14.64
CA ASN A 527 -1.50 -13.20 13.45
C ASN A 527 -2.23 -11.87 13.66
N TRP A 528 -2.40 -11.39 14.89
CA TRP A 528 -3.17 -10.17 15.17
C TRP A 528 -2.31 -8.94 14.83
N SER A 529 -2.46 -8.43 13.60
CA SER A 529 -1.92 -7.15 13.15
C SER A 529 -2.79 -6.65 12.00
N GLY A 530 -3.40 -5.48 12.19
CA GLY A 530 -4.34 -4.94 11.22
C GLY A 530 -5.17 -3.81 11.81
N GLY A 531 -6.17 -3.36 11.08
CA GLY A 531 -6.95 -2.20 11.50
C GLY A 531 -8.08 -1.86 10.53
N SER A 532 -9.02 -1.07 11.02
CA SER A 532 -10.15 -0.55 10.25
C SER A 532 -10.00 0.94 9.97
N LYS A 533 -10.55 1.38 8.84
CA LYS A 533 -10.66 2.79 8.48
C LYS A 533 -12.13 3.19 8.31
N LEU A 534 -12.43 4.46 8.57
CA LEU A 534 -13.73 5.05 8.29
C LEU A 534 -13.54 6.51 7.86
N GLY A 535 -13.70 6.76 6.56
CA GLY A 535 -13.34 8.05 5.96
C GLY A 535 -11.85 8.37 6.17
N SER A 536 -11.56 9.51 6.81
CA SER A 536 -10.20 9.96 7.12
C SER A 536 -9.66 9.49 8.48
N TYR A 537 -10.46 8.73 9.24
CA TYR A 537 -10.14 8.22 10.57
C TYR A 537 -9.82 6.73 10.53
N GLY A 538 -9.15 6.22 11.57
CA GLY A 538 -8.95 4.79 11.68
C GLY A 538 -8.46 4.33 13.03
N VAL A 539 -8.41 3.01 13.17
CA VAL A 539 -7.89 2.29 14.33
C VAL A 539 -7.00 1.17 13.82
N ALA A 540 -5.87 0.97 14.48
CA ALA A 540 -4.90 -0.07 14.15
C ALA A 540 -4.43 -0.74 15.45
N GLY A 541 -3.91 -1.94 15.34
CA GLY A 541 -3.18 -2.56 16.43
C GLY A 541 -2.24 -3.66 15.96
N MET A 542 -1.53 -4.22 16.94
CA MET A 542 -0.73 -5.44 16.82
C MET A 542 -0.60 -6.13 18.17
N GLU A 543 -0.41 -7.44 18.14
CA GLU A 543 0.04 -8.22 19.28
C GLU A 543 1.51 -8.59 19.09
N ILE A 544 2.37 -8.15 20.02
CA ILE A 544 3.76 -8.58 20.12
C ILE A 544 3.77 -10.00 20.67
N ASP A 545 4.34 -10.91 19.90
CA ASP A 545 4.79 -12.23 20.35
C ASP A 545 6.04 -12.58 19.52
N ASN A 546 7.20 -12.18 20.01
CA ASN A 546 8.45 -12.28 19.27
C ASN A 546 9.02 -13.72 19.32
N LYS A 547 9.88 -14.04 18.34
CA LYS A 547 10.53 -15.36 18.29
C LYS A 547 11.61 -15.52 19.35
N TYR A 548 12.41 -14.47 19.57
CA TYR A 548 13.67 -14.53 20.31
C TYR A 548 13.62 -13.91 21.71
N ASP A 549 12.48 -13.38 22.14
CA ASP A 549 12.26 -12.92 23.51
C ASP A 549 10.91 -13.41 24.04
N SER A 550 10.68 -13.20 25.34
CA SER A 550 9.46 -13.61 26.04
C SER A 550 8.47 -12.45 26.24
N LEU A 551 8.74 -11.27 25.66
CA LEU A 551 7.88 -10.11 25.79
C LEU A 551 6.60 -10.34 24.97
N LYS A 552 5.46 -10.17 25.64
CA LYS A 552 4.15 -10.11 25.00
C LYS A 552 3.46 -8.80 25.33
N ALA A 553 2.78 -8.21 24.36
CA ALA A 553 2.02 -6.98 24.55
C ALA A 553 0.96 -6.82 23.47
N LYS A 554 -0.20 -6.30 23.83
CA LYS A 554 -1.21 -5.80 22.88
C LYS A 554 -1.00 -4.31 22.74
N LYS A 555 -0.99 -3.80 21.51
CA LYS A 555 -0.77 -2.38 21.20
C LYS A 555 -1.83 -1.90 20.24
N SER A 556 -2.47 -0.77 20.54
CA SER A 556 -3.44 -0.12 19.66
C SER A 556 -3.09 1.34 19.43
N TRP A 557 -3.47 1.83 18.26
CA TRP A 557 -3.44 3.24 17.89
C TRP A 557 -4.81 3.66 17.37
N PHE A 558 -5.32 4.79 17.83
CA PHE A 558 -6.59 5.39 17.40
C PHE A 558 -6.28 6.77 16.82
N MET A 559 -6.59 6.96 15.54
CA MET A 559 -6.13 8.09 14.75
C MET A 559 -7.32 8.97 14.35
N PHE A 560 -7.46 10.10 15.06
CA PHE A 560 -8.56 11.07 14.91
C PHE A 560 -8.13 12.27 14.07
N ASP A 561 -8.76 13.44 14.20
CA ASP A 561 -8.41 14.64 13.42
C ASP A 561 -7.05 15.22 13.79
N ASP A 562 -6.81 15.55 15.07
CA ASP A 562 -5.57 16.21 15.51
C ASP A 562 -4.82 15.52 16.65
N GLU A 563 -5.31 14.36 17.09
CA GLU A 563 -4.68 13.50 18.08
C GLU A 563 -4.58 12.03 17.67
N ILE A 564 -3.58 11.35 18.25
CA ILE A 564 -3.41 9.90 18.12
C ILE A 564 -3.28 9.28 19.51
N VAL A 565 -4.23 8.42 19.88
CA VAL A 565 -4.19 7.68 21.16
C VAL A 565 -3.44 6.38 20.96
N ALA A 566 -2.42 6.12 21.78
CA ALA A 566 -1.69 4.87 21.83
C ALA A 566 -1.97 4.15 23.16
N LEU A 567 -2.48 2.93 23.07
CA LEU A 567 -2.78 2.07 24.21
C LEU A 567 -1.90 0.81 24.19
N GLY A 568 -1.53 0.34 25.36
CA GLY A 568 -0.90 -0.97 25.54
C GLY A 568 -1.42 -1.67 26.79
N SER A 569 -1.61 -2.99 26.68
CA SER A 569 -2.02 -3.85 27.79
C SER A 569 -1.42 -5.25 27.66
N GLY A 570 -1.59 -6.06 28.70
CA GLY A 570 -1.06 -7.42 28.74
C GLY A 570 0.47 -7.46 28.68
N ILE A 571 1.14 -6.35 28.97
CA ILE A 571 2.60 -6.22 28.81
C ILE A 571 3.25 -7.11 29.86
N THR A 572 3.77 -8.23 29.39
CA THR A 572 4.27 -9.33 30.22
C THR A 572 5.62 -9.75 29.69
N ASN A 573 6.61 -9.77 30.58
CA ASN A 573 7.93 -10.29 30.30
C ASN A 573 8.40 -11.05 31.55
N PRO A 574 8.37 -12.39 31.56
CA PRO A 574 8.76 -13.17 32.73
C PRO A 574 10.27 -13.13 33.00
N GLU A 575 11.06 -12.60 32.08
CA GLU A 575 12.52 -12.55 32.20
C GLU A 575 13.00 -11.33 33.00
N ASP A 576 14.22 -11.42 33.53
CA ASP A 576 14.84 -10.36 34.35
C ASP A 576 15.50 -9.25 33.51
N PHE A 577 14.81 -8.80 32.46
CA PHE A 577 15.19 -7.65 31.65
C PHE A 577 14.20 -6.50 31.88
N GLU A 578 14.70 -5.27 31.97
CA GLU A 578 13.80 -4.10 32.02
C GLU A 578 12.98 -4.06 30.73
N THR A 579 11.70 -3.73 30.86
CA THR A 579 10.78 -3.58 29.74
C THR A 579 10.35 -2.12 29.61
N GLU A 580 10.51 -1.55 28.43
CA GLU A 580 10.26 -0.13 28.17
C GLU A 580 9.21 0.05 27.07
N THR A 581 8.35 1.05 27.19
CA THR A 581 7.58 1.60 26.07
C THR A 581 8.11 2.97 25.71
N ILE A 582 8.53 3.13 24.46
CA ILE A 582 9.15 4.36 23.99
C ILE A 582 8.04 5.30 23.49
N VAL A 583 7.85 6.42 24.17
CA VAL A 583 6.88 7.43 23.77
C VAL A 583 7.47 8.32 22.66
N GLU A 584 8.75 8.68 22.79
CA GLU A 584 9.46 9.50 21.81
C GLU A 584 10.98 9.23 21.80
N ASN A 585 11.59 9.37 20.64
CA ASN A 585 13.04 9.46 20.44
C ASN A 585 13.33 10.40 19.25
N ARG A 586 13.19 11.71 19.51
CA ARG A 586 13.20 12.74 18.48
C ARG A 586 14.61 13.29 18.30
N LYS A 587 15.12 13.29 17.07
CA LYS A 587 16.26 14.14 16.67
C LYS A 587 15.92 15.62 16.88
N ILE A 588 16.68 16.32 17.68
CA ILE A 588 16.46 17.74 18.04
C ILE A 588 17.50 18.66 17.38
N LYS A 589 17.42 19.98 17.60
CA LYS A 589 18.36 20.97 17.03
C LYS A 589 19.81 20.60 17.39
N SER A 590 20.73 20.96 16.51
CA SER A 590 22.16 20.66 16.66
C SER A 590 22.82 21.33 17.88
N ASP A 591 22.22 22.39 18.42
CA ASP A 591 22.64 23.05 19.66
C ASP A 591 21.93 22.48 20.91
N GLY A 592 20.97 21.57 20.73
CA GLY A 592 20.15 21.01 21.81
C GLY A 592 19.22 22.04 22.46
N SER A 593 18.90 23.16 21.80
CA SER A 593 18.14 24.26 22.41
C SER A 593 16.64 24.03 22.56
N ASN A 594 16.09 22.95 21.98
CA ASN A 594 14.66 22.65 22.08
C ASN A 594 14.23 22.56 23.55
N LYS A 595 13.20 23.33 23.90
CA LYS A 595 12.56 23.24 25.21
C LYS A 595 11.79 21.93 25.31
N PHE A 596 11.87 21.32 26.48
CA PHE A 596 11.03 20.19 26.85
C PHE A 596 10.36 20.47 28.18
N ILE A 597 9.04 20.44 28.20
CA ILE A 597 8.22 20.86 29.34
C ILE A 597 7.38 19.67 29.76
N VAL A 598 7.33 19.41 31.06
CA VAL A 598 6.45 18.40 31.66
C VAL A 598 5.66 19.07 32.78
N ASP A 599 4.34 19.02 32.67
CA ASP A 599 3.40 19.65 33.62
C ASP A 599 3.74 21.12 33.94
N GLY A 600 4.08 21.90 32.90
CA GLY A 600 4.41 23.32 33.00
C GLY A 600 5.80 23.64 33.54
N LYS A 601 6.66 22.63 33.76
CA LYS A 601 8.06 22.81 34.16
C LYS A 601 9.02 22.35 33.07
N GLU A 602 9.97 23.20 32.70
CA GLU A 602 11.06 22.83 31.80
C GLU A 602 11.96 21.76 32.46
N ARG A 603 12.25 20.69 31.70
CA ARG A 603 13.06 19.52 32.10
C ARG A 603 14.18 19.30 31.09
N VAL A 604 15.24 18.60 31.52
CA VAL A 604 16.41 18.24 30.69
C VAL A 604 16.86 19.40 29.78
N SER A 605 17.12 20.56 30.36
CA SER A 605 17.42 21.80 29.63
C SER A 605 18.72 21.71 28.80
N LYS A 606 19.67 20.86 29.19
CA LYS A 606 20.97 20.71 28.53
C LYS A 606 21.18 19.30 27.99
N LEU A 607 22.09 19.17 27.03
CA LEU A 607 22.58 17.86 26.58
C LEU A 607 23.29 17.12 27.74
N LYS A 608 23.23 15.80 27.68
CA LYS A 608 23.72 14.84 28.68
C LYS A 608 22.96 14.88 30.01
N GLU A 609 21.74 15.40 30.01
CA GLU A 609 20.84 15.37 31.17
C GLU A 609 19.87 14.18 31.06
N LYS A 610 19.54 13.64 32.23
CA LYS A 610 18.48 12.65 32.42
C LYS A 610 17.59 13.12 33.57
N ASP A 611 16.31 12.80 33.51
CA ASP A 611 15.36 13.08 34.58
C ASP A 611 14.30 11.96 34.64
N LYS A 612 13.63 11.85 35.79
CA LYS A 612 12.47 10.98 35.99
C LYS A 612 11.34 11.81 36.54
N VAL A 613 10.16 11.66 35.95
CA VAL A 613 8.95 12.36 36.40
C VAL A 613 7.88 11.33 36.69
N ASP A 614 7.46 11.29 37.96
CA ASP A 614 6.37 10.41 38.38
C ASP A 614 5.02 11.07 38.07
N ASN A 615 4.05 10.27 37.63
CA ASN A 615 2.67 10.68 37.35
C ASN A 615 2.53 11.93 36.47
N ALA A 616 3.37 12.06 35.44
CA ALA A 616 3.30 13.13 34.45
C ALA A 616 1.93 13.12 33.76
N LYS A 617 1.31 14.30 33.59
CA LYS A 617 -0.01 14.43 32.94
C LYS A 617 0.09 14.88 31.49
N TRP A 618 1.03 15.77 31.20
CA TRP A 618 1.34 16.15 29.83
C TRP A 618 2.80 16.58 29.67
N ALA A 619 3.29 16.49 28.43
CA ALA A 619 4.58 16.99 28.03
C ALA A 619 4.50 17.74 26.69
N TYR A 620 5.46 18.64 26.47
CA TYR A 620 5.59 19.42 25.25
C TYR A 620 7.06 19.46 24.82
N LEU A 621 7.30 19.13 23.54
CA LEU A 621 8.58 19.30 22.87
C LEU A 621 8.47 20.42 21.84
N GLU A 622 9.32 21.43 22.00
CA GLU A 622 9.51 22.46 20.99
C GLU A 622 10.12 21.84 19.72
N GLY A 623 9.53 22.13 18.57
CA GLY A 623 10.00 21.64 17.28
C GLY A 623 11.32 22.26 16.81
N ASN A 624 11.98 21.61 15.85
CA ASN A 624 13.18 22.13 15.21
C ASN A 624 12.88 23.38 14.35
N VAL A 625 11.66 23.45 13.81
CA VAL A 625 11.11 24.54 13.00
C VAL A 625 9.65 24.83 13.35
N SER A 626 9.09 25.94 12.86
CA SER A 626 7.67 26.24 13.03
C SER A 626 6.77 25.15 12.43
N GLY A 627 5.71 24.76 13.15
CA GLY A 627 4.83 23.66 12.77
C GLY A 627 5.48 22.28 12.90
N SER A 628 6.44 22.14 13.82
CA SER A 628 7.02 20.83 14.18
C SER A 628 7.04 20.52 15.68
N ASN A 629 6.28 21.30 16.47
CA ASN A 629 6.08 21.03 17.90
C ASN A 629 5.35 19.70 18.10
N ILE A 630 5.54 19.07 19.27
CA ILE A 630 4.85 17.82 19.60
C ILE A 630 4.38 17.89 21.06
N GLY A 631 3.09 17.70 21.26
CA GLY A 631 2.51 17.49 22.58
C GLY A 631 2.28 16.02 22.89
N TYR A 632 2.29 15.70 24.18
CA TYR A 632 2.02 14.38 24.71
C TYR A 632 1.06 14.54 25.88
N TYR A 633 -0.01 13.76 25.92
CA TYR A 633 -0.95 13.71 27.04
C TYR A 633 -1.04 12.29 27.59
N PHE A 634 -1.07 12.14 28.91
CA PHE A 634 -1.11 10.86 29.60
C PHE A 634 -2.45 10.75 30.36
N PRO A 635 -3.49 10.13 29.78
CA PRO A 635 -4.84 10.13 30.35
C PRO A 635 -4.93 9.62 31.79
N GLU A 636 -4.15 8.59 32.10
CA GLU A 636 -4.11 7.97 33.43
C GLU A 636 -2.93 8.50 34.27
N GLY A 637 -2.13 9.42 33.73
CA GLY A 637 -0.79 9.75 34.20
C GLY A 637 0.25 8.69 33.85
N ALA A 638 1.53 9.06 33.81
CA ALA A 638 2.61 8.12 33.52
C ALA A 638 3.89 8.43 34.30
N ASN A 639 4.59 7.38 34.73
CA ASN A 639 5.97 7.52 35.21
C ASN A 639 6.89 7.50 33.99
N ILE A 640 7.50 8.64 33.69
CA ILE A 640 8.31 8.81 32.48
C ILE A 640 9.78 9.03 32.83
N ASN A 641 10.64 8.49 31.99
CA ASN A 641 12.08 8.71 32.00
C ASN A 641 12.47 9.57 30.80
N LEU A 642 13.36 10.53 31.03
CA LEU A 642 13.78 11.53 30.06
C LEU A 642 15.29 11.45 29.85
N ILE A 643 15.71 11.55 28.60
CA ILE A 643 17.11 11.64 28.22
C ILE A 643 17.23 12.72 27.14
N LYS A 644 18.15 13.65 27.31
CA LYS A 644 18.54 14.59 26.27
C LYS A 644 20.04 14.46 26.04
N ASP A 645 20.48 13.91 24.92
CA ASP A 645 21.86 13.52 24.69
C ASP A 645 22.35 13.80 23.26
N GLU A 646 23.67 13.93 23.10
CA GLU A 646 24.35 13.88 21.80
C GLU A 646 24.79 12.44 21.55
N ARG A 647 24.48 11.90 20.38
CA ARG A 647 24.84 10.55 19.98
C ARG A 647 25.80 10.57 18.81
N GLU A 648 26.91 9.86 18.96
CA GLU A 648 27.85 9.57 17.90
C GLU A 648 27.52 8.22 17.29
N GLY A 649 27.52 8.17 15.96
CA GLY A 649 27.20 6.98 15.18
C GLY A 649 28.14 6.84 13.99
N ASN A 650 28.17 5.64 13.40
CA ASN A 650 28.89 5.41 12.15
C ASN A 650 28.01 4.60 11.20
N TRP A 651 27.87 5.08 9.96
CA TRP A 651 27.08 4.41 8.93
C TRP A 651 27.56 2.97 8.65
N ILE A 652 28.85 2.66 8.81
CA ILE A 652 29.38 1.29 8.62
C ILE A 652 28.81 0.31 9.65
N ASN A 653 28.43 0.80 10.84
CA ASN A 653 27.86 -0.02 11.90
C ASN A 653 26.40 -0.41 11.64
N VAL A 654 25.72 0.31 10.74
CA VAL A 654 24.35 -0.04 10.30
C VAL A 654 24.33 -0.61 8.88
N ASN A 655 25.38 -0.36 8.09
CA ASN A 655 25.57 -0.90 6.75
C ASN A 655 27.05 -1.09 6.43
N SER A 656 27.54 -2.34 6.51
CA SER A 656 28.93 -2.70 6.21
C SER A 656 29.11 -3.27 4.80
N SER A 657 28.16 -2.99 3.89
CA SER A 657 28.22 -3.48 2.50
C SER A 657 29.36 -2.87 1.71
N LYS A 658 29.79 -1.64 2.04
CA LYS A 658 30.87 -0.94 1.35
C LYS A 658 31.71 -0.05 2.27
N PRO A 659 33.01 0.15 1.99
CA PRO A 659 33.88 1.02 2.80
C PRO A 659 33.43 2.49 2.84
N GLU A 660 32.73 3.01 1.83
CA GLU A 660 32.27 4.40 1.80
C GLU A 660 31.21 4.73 2.86
N ALA A 661 30.64 3.70 3.51
CA ALA A 661 29.79 3.86 4.67
C ALA A 661 30.59 4.13 5.96
N ASP A 662 31.92 4.01 5.98
CA ASP A 662 32.72 4.40 7.16
C ASP A 662 32.74 5.93 7.32
N LYS A 663 31.72 6.43 8.02
CA LYS A 663 31.40 7.84 8.20
C LYS A 663 30.85 8.06 9.59
N VAL A 664 31.70 8.60 10.46
CA VAL A 664 31.31 9.03 11.81
C VAL A 664 30.49 10.31 11.72
N VAL A 665 29.36 10.32 12.41
CA VAL A 665 28.35 11.37 12.39
C VAL A 665 27.78 11.57 13.79
N LYS A 666 27.18 12.74 14.04
CA LYS A 666 26.58 13.10 15.32
C LYS A 666 25.25 13.79 15.14
N ASP A 667 24.30 13.49 16.01
CA ASP A 667 23.04 14.21 16.16
C ASP A 667 22.62 14.23 17.63
N ASN A 668 21.74 15.18 17.97
CA ASN A 668 21.17 15.28 19.31
C ASN A 668 19.78 14.68 19.35
N TYR A 669 19.41 14.09 20.48
CA TYR A 669 18.13 13.46 20.69
C TYR A 669 17.47 13.90 21.99
N LEU A 670 16.14 13.91 21.98
CA LEU A 670 15.32 13.83 23.17
C LEU A 670 14.54 12.52 23.16
N THR A 671 14.72 11.72 24.21
CA THR A 671 14.06 10.43 24.38
C THR A 671 13.17 10.47 25.62
N MET A 672 11.94 9.98 25.47
CA MET A 672 10.96 9.84 26.54
C MET A 672 10.37 8.43 26.48
N TYR A 673 10.39 7.72 27.61
CA TYR A 673 9.86 6.35 27.70
C TYR A 673 9.23 6.06 29.05
N ILE A 674 8.31 5.12 29.06
CA ILE A 674 7.70 4.53 30.26
C ILE A 674 8.48 3.26 30.57
N ASP A 675 8.92 3.14 31.82
CA ASP A 675 9.60 1.95 32.34
C ASP A 675 8.58 1.09 33.09
N HIS A 676 8.39 -0.15 32.63
CA HIS A 676 7.46 -1.10 33.22
C HIS A 676 8.13 -1.95 34.31
N GLY A 677 9.46 -1.96 34.38
CA GLY A 677 10.26 -2.80 35.27
C GLY A 677 10.69 -4.14 34.66
N LYS A 678 11.22 -5.02 35.52
CA LYS A 678 11.66 -6.40 35.20
C LYS A 678 10.68 -7.46 35.68
N ALA A 679 10.72 -8.64 35.06
CA ALA A 679 9.89 -9.79 35.46
C ALA A 679 8.41 -9.41 35.63
N ILE A 680 7.90 -8.62 34.70
CA ILE A 680 6.61 -7.95 34.79
C ILE A 680 5.47 -8.83 34.28
N LYS A 681 4.28 -8.57 34.79
CA LYS A 681 3.05 -9.20 34.34
C LYS A 681 1.94 -8.16 34.20
N ASP A 682 1.22 -8.24 33.08
CA ASP A 682 0.00 -7.47 32.79
C ASP A 682 0.14 -5.96 33.04
N GLN A 683 1.29 -5.39 32.68
CA GLN A 683 1.49 -3.94 32.70
C GLN A 683 0.74 -3.27 31.55
N LYS A 684 0.53 -1.95 31.66
CA LYS A 684 -0.25 -1.16 30.71
C LYS A 684 0.40 0.21 30.47
N TYR A 685 0.08 0.83 29.35
CA TYR A 685 0.33 2.26 29.13
C TYR A 685 -0.82 2.91 28.38
N SER A 686 -0.94 4.22 28.52
CA SER A 686 -1.77 5.07 27.68
C SER A 686 -1.11 6.44 27.46
N TYR A 687 -1.04 6.88 26.22
CA TYR A 687 -0.62 8.24 25.88
C TYR A 687 -1.29 8.73 24.60
N VAL A 688 -1.30 10.05 24.40
CA VAL A 688 -1.89 10.72 23.24
C VAL A 688 -0.83 11.61 22.62
N LEU A 689 -0.55 11.44 21.33
CA LEU A 689 0.27 12.35 20.54
C LEU A 689 -0.59 13.51 20.05
N LEU A 690 -0.07 14.74 20.20
CA LEU A 690 -0.71 15.98 19.79
C LEU A 690 0.22 16.76 18.85
N PRO A 691 0.32 16.38 17.57
CA PRO A 691 1.22 17.02 16.63
C PRO A 691 0.93 18.51 16.46
N ASN A 692 2.00 19.31 16.34
CA ASN A 692 2.00 20.73 16.00
C ASN A 692 1.26 21.66 16.98
N LYS A 693 0.78 21.17 18.13
CA LYS A 693 0.18 22.03 19.17
C LYS A 693 1.25 22.85 19.89
N THR A 694 0.88 24.07 20.31
CA THR A 694 1.71 24.88 21.21
C THR A 694 1.62 24.35 22.63
N GLU A 695 2.55 24.74 23.51
CA GLU A 695 2.52 24.38 24.94
C GLU A 695 1.14 24.67 25.57
N ASP A 696 0.63 25.89 25.39
CA ASP A 696 -0.69 26.29 25.91
C ASP A 696 -1.82 25.37 25.42
N LYS A 697 -1.78 24.95 24.15
CA LYS A 697 -2.79 24.07 23.56
C LYS A 697 -2.66 22.62 24.05
N VAL A 698 -1.46 22.17 24.38
CA VAL A 698 -1.25 20.86 25.01
C VAL A 698 -1.80 20.88 26.44
N LYS A 699 -1.51 21.95 27.20
CA LYS A 699 -2.05 22.15 28.54
C LYS A 699 -3.59 22.20 28.51
N GLU A 700 -4.18 23.03 27.64
CA GLU A 700 -5.64 23.13 27.47
C GLU A 700 -6.27 21.77 27.14
N TYR A 701 -5.62 20.98 26.25
CA TYR A 701 -6.07 19.63 25.92
C TYR A 701 -6.00 18.69 27.14
N SER A 702 -4.95 18.77 27.95
CA SER A 702 -4.80 17.93 29.15
C SER A 702 -5.88 18.18 30.21
N GLU A 703 -6.40 19.41 30.27
CA GLU A 703 -7.49 19.81 31.17
C GLU A 703 -8.86 19.40 30.62
N ASN A 704 -9.01 19.37 29.29
CA ASN A 704 -10.28 19.09 28.60
C ASN A 704 -10.09 18.16 27.39
N PRO A 705 -9.66 16.91 27.60
CA PRO A 705 -9.34 16.01 26.50
C PRO A 705 -10.60 15.66 25.70
N ASN A 706 -10.49 15.58 24.37
CA ASN A 706 -11.60 15.14 23.53
C ASN A 706 -11.79 13.62 23.56
N VAL A 707 -10.75 12.88 23.95
CA VAL A 707 -10.74 11.42 23.99
C VAL A 707 -11.04 10.88 25.38
N GLU A 708 -11.65 9.71 25.42
CA GLU A 708 -11.98 8.94 26.60
C GLU A 708 -11.59 7.48 26.33
N ILE A 709 -10.76 6.89 27.21
CA ILE A 709 -10.42 5.47 27.14
C ILE A 709 -11.59 4.70 27.76
N ILE A 710 -12.29 3.93 26.93
CA ILE A 710 -13.42 3.10 27.36
C ILE A 710 -12.90 1.79 27.95
N GLN A 711 -11.87 1.21 27.35
CA GLN A 711 -11.27 -0.04 27.80
C GLN A 711 -9.80 -0.15 27.36
N ASN A 712 -8.96 -0.69 28.23
CA ASN A 712 -7.54 -0.95 27.96
C ASN A 712 -7.09 -2.23 28.70
N ASP A 713 -7.48 -3.39 28.18
CA ASP A 713 -7.19 -4.68 28.79
C ASP A 713 -7.02 -5.81 27.76
N ASP A 714 -6.94 -7.04 28.28
CA ASP A 714 -6.68 -8.23 27.48
C ASP A 714 -7.87 -8.69 26.63
N VAL A 715 -9.07 -8.13 26.82
CA VAL A 715 -10.28 -8.34 26.04
C VAL A 715 -10.33 -7.35 24.88
N ALA A 716 -10.20 -6.05 25.18
CA ALA A 716 -10.28 -5.01 24.17
C ALA A 716 -9.49 -3.75 24.54
N HIS A 717 -9.05 -3.04 23.50
CA HIS A 717 -8.69 -1.63 23.57
C HIS A 717 -9.80 -0.82 22.92
N SER A 718 -10.40 0.14 23.63
CA SER A 718 -11.49 0.97 23.09
C SER A 718 -11.34 2.43 23.50
N VAL A 719 -11.55 3.33 22.55
CA VAL A 719 -11.46 4.78 22.72
C VAL A 719 -12.65 5.46 22.06
N LYS A 720 -13.21 6.44 22.77
CA LYS A 720 -14.26 7.31 22.28
C LYS A 720 -13.72 8.74 22.11
N HIS A 721 -13.98 9.34 20.97
CA HIS A 721 -13.72 10.75 20.71
C HIS A 721 -15.03 11.55 20.77
N LYS A 722 -15.18 12.36 21.82
CA LYS A 722 -16.44 13.01 22.22
C LYS A 722 -16.97 14.03 21.20
N LYS A 723 -16.10 14.81 20.56
CA LYS A 723 -16.53 15.88 19.61
C LYS A 723 -16.88 15.35 18.23
N LEU A 724 -16.05 14.43 17.71
CA LEU A 724 -16.28 13.73 16.44
C LEU A 724 -17.40 12.67 16.50
N ASN A 725 -17.87 12.32 17.71
CA ASN A 725 -18.79 11.20 17.97
C ASN A 725 -18.30 9.88 17.34
N ILE A 726 -17.01 9.60 17.51
CA ILE A 726 -16.38 8.36 17.06
C ILE A 726 -16.14 7.46 18.27
N GLU A 727 -16.39 6.17 18.12
CA GLU A 727 -15.98 5.13 19.06
C GLU A 727 -15.32 4.01 18.27
N ALA A 728 -14.19 3.52 18.74
CA ALA A 728 -13.44 2.49 18.04
C ALA A 728 -12.88 1.47 19.05
N ALA A 729 -12.82 0.21 18.65
CA ALA A 729 -12.38 -0.89 19.47
C ALA A 729 -11.56 -1.91 18.68
N ASN A 730 -10.49 -2.40 19.29
CA ASN A 730 -9.76 -3.60 18.87
C ASN A 730 -10.06 -4.72 19.88
N PHE A 731 -10.64 -5.82 19.41
CA PHE A 731 -10.94 -7.00 20.20
C PHE A 731 -9.87 -8.06 20.00
N TRP A 732 -9.34 -8.57 21.11
CA TRP A 732 -8.18 -9.47 21.13
C TRP A 732 -8.54 -10.95 21.33
N LYS A 733 -9.78 -11.24 21.72
CA LYS A 733 -10.24 -12.58 22.08
C LYS A 733 -11.43 -13.00 21.23
N ASP A 734 -11.53 -14.30 21.04
CA ASP A 734 -12.69 -14.93 20.43
C ASP A 734 -13.84 -15.03 21.46
N GLY A 735 -15.05 -15.28 20.97
CA GLY A 735 -16.27 -15.24 21.78
C GLY A 735 -16.87 -13.85 21.89
N LYS A 736 -18.06 -13.76 22.52
CA LYS A 736 -18.81 -12.50 22.64
C LYS A 736 -18.15 -11.55 23.63
N ASN A 737 -17.49 -10.51 23.12
CA ASN A 737 -16.79 -9.49 23.89
C ASN A 737 -17.39 -8.11 23.62
N THR A 738 -17.52 -7.27 24.65
CA THR A 738 -18.13 -5.93 24.57
C THR A 738 -17.16 -4.88 25.09
N ALA A 739 -17.00 -3.78 24.35
CA ALA A 739 -16.26 -2.60 24.75
C ALA A 739 -17.10 -1.36 24.40
N GLY A 740 -17.60 -0.66 25.43
CA GLY A 740 -18.53 0.46 25.24
C GLY A 740 -19.82 0.03 24.53
N ASN A 741 -20.13 0.67 23.40
CA ASN A 741 -21.29 0.37 22.58
C ASN A 741 -21.05 -0.75 21.56
N ILE A 742 -19.83 -1.27 21.44
CA ILE A 742 -19.45 -2.22 20.40
C ILE A 742 -19.31 -3.61 21.01
N THR A 743 -19.93 -4.61 20.39
CA THR A 743 -19.78 -6.01 20.74
C THR A 743 -19.38 -6.80 19.50
N SER A 744 -18.42 -7.72 19.65
CA SER A 744 -17.95 -8.61 18.59
C SER A 744 -17.80 -10.04 19.11
N THR A 745 -18.03 -11.03 18.24
CA THR A 745 -17.84 -12.45 18.58
C THR A 745 -16.43 -12.99 18.33
N GLY A 746 -15.54 -12.16 17.79
CA GLY A 746 -14.21 -12.59 17.39
C GLY A 746 -13.18 -11.47 17.42
N LYS A 747 -11.92 -11.84 17.19
CA LYS A 747 -10.83 -10.88 16.98
C LYS A 747 -11.18 -9.95 15.83
N SER A 748 -11.17 -8.66 16.10
CA SER A 748 -11.68 -7.68 15.15
C SER A 748 -11.17 -6.28 15.45
N SER A 749 -11.18 -5.43 14.43
CA SER A 749 -10.96 -3.99 14.56
C SER A 749 -12.20 -3.27 14.06
N ILE A 750 -12.80 -2.41 14.89
CA ILE A 750 -14.10 -1.81 14.61
C ILE A 750 -14.04 -0.30 14.90
N ILE A 751 -14.62 0.51 14.02
CA ILE A 751 -14.81 1.95 14.21
C ILE A 751 -16.23 2.34 13.83
N ILE A 752 -16.89 3.11 14.68
CA ILE A 752 -18.22 3.67 14.44
C ILE A 752 -18.19 5.19 14.56
N LYS A 753 -19.01 5.87 13.76
CA LYS A 753 -19.11 7.33 13.76
C LYS A 753 -20.56 7.78 13.59
N GLU A 754 -21.07 8.54 14.57
CA GLU A 754 -22.33 9.27 14.38
C GLU A 754 -22.07 10.50 13.50
N ASN A 755 -22.83 10.63 12.43
CA ASN A 755 -22.73 11.72 11.47
C ASN A 755 -23.75 12.82 11.78
N LYS A 756 -23.51 14.02 11.23
CA LYS A 756 -24.36 15.20 11.46
C LYS A 756 -25.76 15.06 10.86
N ASP A 757 -25.94 14.17 9.88
CA ASP A 757 -27.20 13.85 9.20
C ASP A 757 -27.99 12.73 9.90
N ASN A 758 -27.68 12.44 11.16
CA ASN A 758 -28.30 11.39 11.96
C ASN A 758 -28.10 9.97 11.39
N THR A 759 -27.00 9.74 10.67
CA THR A 759 -26.56 8.39 10.28
C THR A 759 -25.42 7.89 11.17
N LEU A 760 -25.25 6.57 11.22
CA LEU A 760 -24.12 5.90 11.86
C LEU A 760 -23.36 5.11 10.79
N SER A 761 -22.10 5.50 10.57
CA SER A 761 -21.17 4.73 9.75
C SER A 761 -20.41 3.75 10.63
N ILE A 762 -20.24 2.52 10.16
CA ILE A 762 -19.58 1.42 10.87
C ILE A 762 -18.58 0.80 9.88
N ALA A 763 -17.35 0.56 10.33
CA ALA A 763 -16.39 -0.29 9.61
C ALA A 763 -15.85 -1.39 10.51
N VAL A 764 -15.78 -2.61 9.98
CA VAL A 764 -15.26 -3.81 10.67
C VAL A 764 -14.23 -4.50 9.79
N SER A 765 -13.12 -4.93 10.37
CA SER A 765 -12.14 -5.79 9.72
C SER A 765 -11.73 -6.94 10.64
N ASP A 766 -11.21 -8.01 10.05
CA ASP A 766 -10.44 -9.05 10.73
C ASP A 766 -8.94 -8.79 10.56
N PRO A 767 -8.22 -8.33 11.62
CA PRO A 767 -6.77 -8.16 11.60
C PRO A 767 -5.96 -9.46 11.52
N THR A 768 -6.58 -10.63 11.72
CA THR A 768 -5.88 -11.91 11.77
C THR A 768 -5.74 -12.57 10.40
N PHE A 769 -6.67 -12.29 9.49
CA PHE A 769 -6.88 -12.92 8.18
C PHE A 769 -7.35 -14.39 8.29
N LEU A 770 -7.86 -14.78 9.45
CA LEU A 770 -8.26 -16.15 9.76
C LEU A 770 -9.75 -16.27 10.07
N GLU A 771 -10.39 -15.17 10.50
CA GLU A 771 -11.82 -15.18 10.78
C GLU A 771 -12.59 -15.27 9.47
N LYS A 772 -13.59 -16.14 9.44
CA LYS A 772 -14.50 -16.26 8.29
C LYS A 772 -15.68 -15.32 8.41
N ASN A 773 -16.27 -15.27 9.60
CA ASN A 773 -17.46 -14.48 9.89
C ASN A 773 -17.34 -13.89 11.30
N LEU A 774 -17.77 -12.63 11.44
CA LEU A 774 -17.88 -11.92 12.70
C LEU A 774 -19.31 -11.45 12.90
N SER A 775 -19.91 -11.75 14.06
CA SER A 775 -21.20 -11.18 14.45
C SER A 775 -20.96 -9.93 15.29
N ILE A 776 -21.47 -8.80 14.81
CA ILE A 776 -21.30 -7.49 15.42
C ILE A 776 -22.63 -7.02 16.00
N GLU A 777 -22.60 -6.47 17.21
CA GLU A 777 -23.73 -5.80 17.84
C GLU A 777 -23.31 -4.40 18.29
N ILE A 778 -24.02 -3.36 17.82
CA ILE A 778 -23.85 -1.98 18.26
C ILE A 778 -25.05 -1.59 19.11
N ASN A 779 -24.79 -1.13 20.33
CA ASN A 779 -25.82 -0.70 21.28
C ASN A 779 -26.35 0.71 20.97
N LYS A 780 -26.91 0.88 19.77
CA LYS A 780 -27.56 2.10 19.30
C LYS A 780 -28.83 1.76 18.51
N PRO A 781 -29.92 2.54 18.66
CA PRO A 781 -31.11 2.36 17.85
C PRO A 781 -30.87 2.82 16.41
N ALA A 782 -31.33 2.04 15.45
CA ALA A 782 -31.36 2.43 14.04
C ALA A 782 -32.72 2.08 13.43
N MET A 783 -33.10 2.82 12.38
CA MET A 783 -34.40 2.68 11.73
C MET A 783 -34.30 2.00 10.37
N GLU A 784 -33.23 2.29 9.62
CA GLU A 784 -33.06 1.80 8.25
C GLU A 784 -31.59 1.64 7.90
N VAL A 785 -31.30 0.67 7.03
CA VAL A 785 -30.00 0.53 6.35
C VAL A 785 -29.98 1.47 5.15
N ILE A 786 -28.97 2.33 5.07
CA ILE A 786 -28.78 3.26 3.94
C ILE A 786 -27.84 2.65 2.89
N LYS A 787 -26.76 2.04 3.35
CA LYS A 787 -25.76 1.39 2.49
C LYS A 787 -25.10 0.26 3.24
N SER A 788 -24.80 -0.84 2.56
CA SER A 788 -24.10 -1.99 3.12
C SER A 788 -23.12 -2.54 2.09
N ASP A 789 -21.97 -3.01 2.56
CA ASP A 789 -21.14 -3.93 1.77
C ASP A 789 -21.91 -5.23 1.49
N GLU A 790 -21.68 -5.84 0.33
CA GLU A 790 -22.34 -7.08 -0.11
C GLU A 790 -22.00 -8.27 0.78
N ARG A 791 -20.87 -8.20 1.53
CA ARG A 791 -20.42 -9.23 2.47
C ARG A 791 -20.98 -9.07 3.88
N ILE A 792 -21.88 -8.11 4.09
CA ILE A 792 -22.62 -7.94 5.34
C ILE A 792 -24.02 -8.55 5.17
N SER A 793 -24.43 -9.34 6.16
CA SER A 793 -25.70 -10.07 6.14
C SER A 793 -26.37 -10.09 7.53
N ASN A 794 -27.57 -10.68 7.62
CA ASN A 794 -28.32 -10.84 8.87
C ASN A 794 -28.51 -9.53 9.65
N ILE A 795 -28.72 -8.43 8.94
CA ILE A 795 -28.88 -7.12 9.55
C ILE A 795 -30.22 -7.05 10.30
N ASN A 796 -30.18 -6.82 11.61
CA ASN A 796 -31.34 -6.63 12.48
C ASN A 796 -31.18 -5.31 13.24
N LEU A 797 -32.20 -4.44 13.15
CA LEU A 797 -32.20 -3.10 13.77
C LEU A 797 -33.20 -2.97 14.95
N GLU A 798 -33.72 -4.08 15.44
CA GLU A 798 -34.75 -4.12 16.48
C GLU A 798 -34.16 -3.99 17.90
N ASN A 799 -35.04 -3.73 18.88
CA ASN A 799 -34.71 -3.70 20.30
C ASN A 799 -33.60 -2.70 20.68
N GLY A 800 -33.51 -1.59 19.92
CA GLY A 800 -32.56 -0.51 20.19
C GLY A 800 -31.10 -0.87 19.89
N LYS A 801 -30.86 -1.91 19.08
CA LYS A 801 -29.52 -2.40 18.73
C LYS A 801 -29.41 -2.61 17.22
N ILE A 802 -28.20 -2.44 16.70
CA ILE A 802 -27.85 -2.84 15.33
C ILE A 802 -27.06 -4.14 15.45
N LYS A 803 -27.52 -5.21 14.79
CA LYS A 803 -26.81 -6.48 14.71
C LYS A 803 -26.61 -6.85 13.26
N PHE A 804 -25.45 -7.43 12.93
CA PHE A 804 -25.17 -7.93 11.59
C PHE A 804 -24.00 -8.92 11.62
N ASP A 805 -23.91 -9.75 10.59
CA ASP A 805 -22.78 -10.64 10.35
C ASP A 805 -21.91 -10.09 9.22
N ALA A 806 -20.60 -10.12 9.41
CA ALA A 806 -19.60 -9.64 8.46
C ALA A 806 -18.74 -10.82 7.98
N ASN A 807 -18.84 -11.16 6.68
CA ASN A 807 -18.02 -12.21 6.07
C ASN A 807 -16.63 -11.67 5.68
N THR A 808 -15.65 -11.96 6.53
CA THR A 808 -14.27 -11.50 6.44
C THR A 808 -13.34 -12.45 5.66
N GLU A 809 -13.87 -13.57 5.15
CA GLU A 809 -13.09 -14.59 4.45
C GLU A 809 -12.42 -14.01 3.19
N ASN A 810 -11.11 -14.24 3.06
CA ASN A 810 -10.26 -13.81 1.94
C ASN A 810 -10.21 -12.29 1.69
N LEU A 811 -10.49 -11.46 2.70
CA LEU A 811 -10.41 -10.00 2.58
C LEU A 811 -9.03 -9.41 2.89
N SER A 812 -8.09 -10.21 3.40
CA SER A 812 -6.76 -9.73 3.83
C SER A 812 -6.85 -8.49 4.72
N GLY A 813 -7.79 -8.51 5.67
CA GLY A 813 -8.04 -7.42 6.60
C GLY A 813 -8.66 -6.16 5.99
N ALA A 814 -9.16 -6.18 4.75
CA ALA A 814 -9.94 -5.07 4.21
C ALA A 814 -11.21 -4.85 5.06
N PRO A 815 -11.55 -3.59 5.42
CA PRO A 815 -12.74 -3.32 6.21
C PRO A 815 -14.01 -3.41 5.37
N LEU A 816 -15.07 -3.93 5.97
CA LEU A 816 -16.44 -3.92 5.47
C LEU A 816 -17.21 -2.77 6.12
N GLU A 817 -17.95 -2.01 5.32
CA GLU A 817 -18.66 -0.82 5.77
C GLU A 817 -20.19 -0.99 5.77
N LEU A 818 -20.83 -0.49 6.81
CA LEU A 818 -22.28 -0.40 6.96
C LEU A 818 -22.67 1.03 7.34
N LEU A 819 -23.69 1.58 6.68
CA LEU A 819 -24.28 2.88 6.97
C LEU A 819 -25.75 2.68 7.31
N VAL A 820 -26.16 3.09 8.49
CA VAL A 820 -27.56 3.05 8.95
C VAL A 820 -28.02 4.44 9.37
N LYS A 821 -29.33 4.68 9.36
CA LYS A 821 -29.93 5.87 9.95
C LYS A 821 -30.29 5.58 11.40
N LEU A 822 -29.88 6.46 12.30
CA LEU A 822 -30.16 6.35 13.72
C LEU A 822 -31.63 6.67 14.02
N GLY A 823 -32.20 5.97 15.00
CA GLY A 823 -33.48 6.32 15.60
C GLY A 823 -33.31 7.41 16.68
N ASP A 824 -34.38 8.15 16.98
CA ASP A 824 -34.35 9.17 18.03
C ASP A 824 -33.92 8.56 19.39
N LYS A 825 -32.98 9.22 20.08
CA LYS A 825 -32.45 8.78 21.39
C LYS A 825 -33.51 8.79 22.52
N ASN A 826 -34.70 9.33 22.27
CA ASN A 826 -35.78 9.49 23.24
C ASN A 826 -36.97 8.55 22.99
N ASN A 827 -36.75 7.24 23.11
CA ASN A 827 -37.83 6.29 23.37
C ASN A 827 -37.52 5.35 24.56
N GLY A 828 -36.72 5.85 25.51
CA GLY A 828 -36.72 5.40 26.90
C GLY A 828 -37.10 6.57 27.78
N ASN A 829 -38.35 6.61 28.25
CA ASN A 829 -39.04 7.69 28.97
C ASN A 829 -39.69 8.77 28.10
N ASN A 830 -40.82 8.42 27.47
CA ASN A 830 -41.95 9.32 27.34
C ASN A 830 -43.20 8.56 27.80
N GLU A 831 -43.49 8.62 29.10
CA GLU A 831 -44.88 8.50 29.53
C GLU A 831 -45.59 9.81 29.18
N ASN A 832 -46.73 9.66 28.50
CA ASN A 832 -47.85 10.58 28.41
C ASN A 832 -47.67 11.84 27.54
N ASN A 833 -47.81 11.65 26.24
CA ASN A 833 -49.00 12.12 25.50
C ASN A 833 -48.84 11.79 24.02
N ASN A 834 -49.05 10.52 23.68
CA ASN A 834 -49.69 10.20 22.43
C ASN A 834 -51.04 9.64 22.82
N GLU A 835 -52.12 10.23 22.31
CA GLU A 835 -53.38 9.52 22.22
C GLU A 835 -53.06 8.12 21.70
N ILE A 836 -53.22 7.10 22.55
CA ILE A 836 -53.15 5.72 22.11
C ILE A 836 -54.32 5.62 21.13
N LYS A 837 -54.00 5.72 19.85
CA LYS A 837 -54.95 5.49 18.78
C LYS A 837 -55.30 4.02 18.87
N ASN A 838 -56.31 3.68 19.67
CA ASN A 838 -56.85 2.34 19.83
C ASN A 838 -56.93 1.69 18.45
N GLU A 839 -56.12 0.69 18.17
CA GLU A 839 -56.19 -0.04 16.90
C GLU A 839 -57.39 -1.00 16.97
N ALA A 840 -57.81 -1.60 15.86
CA ALA A 840 -58.83 -2.64 15.93
C ALA A 840 -58.12 -3.98 16.15
N PRO A 841 -58.69 -4.92 16.93
CA PRO A 841 -58.08 -6.21 17.15
C PRO A 841 -57.88 -6.98 15.85
N VAL A 842 -56.96 -7.95 15.80
CA VAL A 842 -56.76 -8.81 14.62
C VAL A 842 -57.22 -10.23 14.97
N ILE A 843 -58.06 -10.83 14.11
CA ILE A 843 -58.50 -12.23 14.24
C ILE A 843 -57.78 -13.09 13.18
N GLU A 844 -57.07 -14.10 13.65
CA GLU A 844 -56.49 -15.18 12.86
C GLU A 844 -57.28 -16.49 13.07
N GLY A 845 -57.32 -17.33 12.04
CA GLY A 845 -57.98 -18.63 12.07
C GLY A 845 -57.95 -19.32 10.72
N GLU A 846 -58.32 -20.60 10.71
CA GLU A 846 -58.26 -21.49 9.55
C GLU A 846 -59.66 -21.93 9.10
N ASP A 847 -59.82 -22.22 7.81
CA ASP A 847 -61.04 -22.85 7.28
C ASP A 847 -61.18 -24.29 7.82
N ALA A 848 -62.41 -24.76 8.00
CA ALA A 848 -62.69 -26.09 8.55
C ALA A 848 -63.34 -27.04 7.52
N ASN A 849 -63.13 -28.34 7.69
CA ASN A 849 -63.75 -29.38 6.87
C ASN A 849 -64.64 -30.27 7.73
N LEU A 850 -65.86 -30.53 7.27
CA LEU A 850 -66.83 -31.42 7.92
C LEU A 850 -67.50 -32.34 6.89
N PHE A 851 -68.17 -33.37 7.36
CA PHE A 851 -69.11 -34.15 6.56
C PHE A 851 -70.56 -33.96 7.04
N VAL A 852 -71.54 -34.25 6.17
CA VAL A 852 -72.96 -34.24 6.56
C VAL A 852 -73.18 -35.18 7.75
N GLY A 853 -73.80 -34.66 8.81
CA GLY A 853 -74.02 -35.31 10.10
C GLY A 853 -72.94 -35.03 11.16
N ASP A 854 -71.85 -34.33 10.83
CA ASP A 854 -70.85 -33.93 11.82
C ASP A 854 -71.29 -32.68 12.59
N LYS A 855 -70.90 -32.59 13.87
CA LYS A 855 -71.14 -31.40 14.70
C LYS A 855 -70.16 -30.28 14.37
N TRP A 856 -70.68 -29.07 14.18
CA TRP A 856 -69.85 -27.88 14.03
C TRP A 856 -69.68 -27.14 15.36
N ASP A 857 -68.44 -26.79 15.70
CA ASP A 857 -68.08 -25.92 16.81
C ASP A 857 -67.00 -24.91 16.36
N LYS A 858 -67.03 -23.69 16.91
CA LYS A 858 -66.09 -22.63 16.53
C LYS A 858 -64.62 -22.98 16.81
N SER A 859 -64.33 -23.90 17.73
CA SER A 859 -62.96 -24.37 18.02
C SER A 859 -62.28 -25.04 16.83
N LEU A 860 -63.04 -25.56 15.86
CA LEU A 860 -62.51 -26.15 14.63
C LEU A 860 -61.68 -25.15 13.80
N HIS A 861 -61.93 -23.85 13.96
CA HIS A 861 -61.26 -22.78 13.21
C HIS A 861 -59.94 -22.30 13.83
N LYS A 862 -59.49 -22.90 14.96
CA LYS A 862 -58.26 -22.54 15.69
C LYS A 862 -58.09 -21.03 15.89
N LEU A 863 -59.18 -20.36 16.24
CA LEU A 863 -59.24 -18.90 16.29
C LEU A 863 -58.26 -18.35 17.33
N LYS A 864 -57.56 -17.28 16.96
CA LYS A 864 -56.76 -16.45 17.85
C LYS A 864 -57.08 -14.98 17.58
N ALA A 865 -57.29 -14.19 18.62
CA ALA A 865 -57.47 -12.75 18.49
C ALA A 865 -56.44 -12.03 19.36
N THR A 866 -55.72 -11.11 18.77
CA THR A 866 -54.76 -10.26 19.47
C THR A 866 -55.01 -8.82 19.12
N ASP A 867 -55.05 -8.00 20.15
CA ASP A 867 -55.05 -6.55 20.03
C ASP A 867 -53.69 -6.01 20.48
N LYS A 868 -53.26 -4.92 19.84
CA LYS A 868 -51.95 -4.32 20.11
C LYS A 868 -51.91 -3.66 21.49
N GLU A 869 -53.05 -3.15 21.96
CA GLU A 869 -53.21 -2.49 23.24
C GLU A 869 -53.74 -3.43 24.33
N ASP A 870 -54.72 -4.29 24.00
CA ASP A 870 -55.39 -5.18 24.98
C ASP A 870 -54.81 -6.61 25.06
N GLY A 871 -53.88 -6.98 24.18
CA GLY A 871 -53.24 -8.30 24.19
C GLY A 871 -54.15 -9.42 23.68
N ASP A 872 -54.13 -10.59 24.33
CA ASP A 872 -54.86 -11.78 23.86
C ASP A 872 -56.37 -11.70 24.16
N LEU A 873 -57.16 -11.48 23.11
CA LEU A 873 -58.62 -11.41 23.15
C LEU A 873 -59.29 -12.70 22.64
N THR A 874 -58.54 -13.79 22.46
CA THR A 874 -59.03 -15.02 21.82
C THR A 874 -60.31 -15.58 22.45
N LYS A 875 -60.43 -15.52 23.79
CA LYS A 875 -61.63 -15.98 24.51
C LYS A 875 -62.87 -15.13 24.26
N ASN A 876 -62.69 -13.89 23.80
CA ASN A 876 -63.76 -12.93 23.57
C ASN A 876 -64.32 -12.99 22.15
N ILE A 877 -63.79 -13.84 21.27
CA ILE A 877 -64.29 -14.04 19.91
C ILE A 877 -65.70 -14.65 19.95
N LYS A 878 -66.64 -13.95 19.30
CA LYS A 878 -68.04 -14.33 19.14
C LYS A 878 -68.33 -14.68 17.68
N ILE A 879 -69.30 -15.56 17.46
CA ILE A 879 -69.80 -15.83 16.11
C ILE A 879 -70.82 -14.74 15.80
N LYS A 880 -70.56 -13.95 14.76
CA LYS A 880 -71.45 -12.89 14.29
C LYS A 880 -72.51 -13.43 13.33
N ASP A 881 -72.09 -14.29 12.41
CA ASP A 881 -72.96 -14.92 11.41
C ASP A 881 -72.46 -16.34 11.12
N ASN A 882 -73.37 -17.31 11.03
CA ASN A 882 -73.07 -18.69 10.69
C ASN A 882 -74.08 -19.18 9.64
N GLN A 883 -73.60 -19.39 8.42
CA GLN A 883 -74.44 -19.81 7.29
C GLN A 883 -74.44 -21.33 7.07
N ILE A 884 -73.86 -22.10 7.98
CA ILE A 884 -73.86 -23.56 7.91
C ILE A 884 -75.29 -24.07 8.20
N PRO A 885 -75.87 -24.95 7.36
CA PRO A 885 -77.20 -25.50 7.57
C PRO A 885 -77.15 -26.57 8.67
N LEU A 886 -77.33 -26.15 9.92
CA LEU A 886 -77.30 -27.01 11.10
C LEU A 886 -78.71 -27.50 11.51
N ASN A 887 -78.81 -28.74 12.00
CA ASN A 887 -80.03 -29.22 12.68
C ASN A 887 -80.09 -28.74 14.15
N GLY A 888 -81.13 -29.12 14.88
CA GLY A 888 -81.31 -28.79 16.30
C GLY A 888 -80.22 -29.34 17.25
N GLN A 889 -79.29 -30.15 16.75
CA GLN A 889 -78.16 -30.75 17.47
C GLN A 889 -76.80 -30.17 17.03
N PHE A 890 -76.80 -29.07 16.26
CA PHE A 890 -75.60 -28.44 15.68
C PHE A 890 -74.83 -29.33 14.69
N GLU A 891 -75.50 -30.29 14.04
CA GLU A 891 -74.92 -31.13 13.01
C GLU A 891 -75.22 -30.59 11.61
N VAL A 892 -74.24 -30.67 10.70
CA VAL A 892 -74.40 -30.12 9.35
C VAL A 892 -75.28 -31.03 8.49
N THR A 893 -76.29 -30.45 7.84
CA THR A 893 -77.35 -31.19 7.15
C THR A 893 -77.25 -31.20 5.62
N LYS A 894 -76.43 -30.32 5.03
CA LYS A 894 -76.27 -30.24 3.58
C LYS A 894 -74.81 -30.05 3.18
N PRO A 895 -74.37 -30.70 2.09
CA PRO A 895 -73.04 -30.48 1.53
C PRO A 895 -72.96 -29.11 0.85
N GLY A 896 -71.79 -28.47 0.93
CA GLY A 896 -71.57 -27.13 0.41
C GLY A 896 -70.40 -26.43 1.10
N THR A 897 -70.06 -25.22 0.65
CA THR A 897 -69.11 -24.35 1.34
C THR A 897 -69.88 -23.21 1.97
N TYR A 898 -69.80 -23.09 3.29
CA TYR A 898 -70.60 -22.12 4.05
C TYR A 898 -69.68 -21.17 4.81
N PRO A 899 -69.86 -19.85 4.66
CA PRO A 899 -69.06 -18.90 5.42
C PRO A 899 -69.57 -18.75 6.87
N VAL A 900 -68.63 -18.60 7.80
CA VAL A 900 -68.86 -18.19 9.18
C VAL A 900 -68.06 -16.93 9.45
N THR A 901 -68.70 -15.92 10.02
CA THR A 901 -68.07 -14.64 10.37
C THR A 901 -67.90 -14.55 11.87
N PHE A 902 -66.66 -14.36 12.31
CA PHE A 902 -66.29 -14.15 13.71
C PHE A 902 -66.05 -12.68 13.97
N GLU A 903 -66.44 -12.19 15.15
CA GLU A 903 -66.25 -10.82 15.60
C GLU A 903 -65.60 -10.83 16.99
N VAL A 904 -64.67 -9.90 17.22
CA VAL A 904 -64.13 -9.58 18.55
C VAL A 904 -64.12 -8.07 18.72
N SER A 905 -64.35 -7.60 19.93
CA SER A 905 -64.25 -6.19 20.31
C SER A 905 -63.17 -6.03 21.36
N ASP A 906 -62.37 -4.98 21.23
CA ASP A 906 -61.43 -4.56 22.26
C ASP A 906 -62.17 -3.86 23.42
N ASN A 907 -61.45 -3.58 24.51
CA ASN A 907 -62.01 -2.96 25.71
C ASN A 907 -62.47 -1.50 25.48
N ASN A 908 -62.00 -0.88 24.40
CA ASN A 908 -62.29 0.49 24.01
C ASN A 908 -63.39 0.60 22.93
N GLY A 909 -63.96 -0.54 22.50
CA GLY A 909 -65.13 -0.65 21.65
C GLY A 909 -64.88 -0.76 20.14
N LYS A 910 -63.64 -0.80 19.64
CA LYS A 910 -63.41 -1.12 18.21
C LYS A 910 -63.53 -2.62 17.97
N LYS A 911 -63.95 -2.96 16.75
CA LYS A 911 -64.30 -4.33 16.38
C LYS A 911 -63.52 -4.77 15.16
N ALA A 912 -63.22 -6.06 15.13
CA ALA A 912 -62.72 -6.71 13.93
C ALA A 912 -63.54 -7.95 13.60
N GLU A 913 -63.65 -8.22 12.31
CA GLU A 913 -64.40 -9.34 11.77
C GLU A 913 -63.53 -10.15 10.82
N LYS A 914 -63.63 -11.49 10.95
CA LYS A 914 -62.98 -12.42 10.03
C LYS A 914 -63.99 -13.44 9.55
N LYS A 915 -64.13 -13.54 8.23
CA LYS A 915 -64.92 -14.59 7.58
C LYS A 915 -64.01 -15.77 7.22
N LEU A 916 -64.38 -16.97 7.66
CA LEU A 916 -63.75 -18.25 7.36
C LEU A 916 -64.80 -19.19 6.76
N ASN A 917 -64.38 -20.18 5.98
CA ASN A 917 -65.28 -21.12 5.35
C ASN A 917 -65.29 -22.47 6.07
N VAL A 918 -66.44 -23.13 6.00
CA VAL A 918 -66.59 -24.55 6.34
C VAL A 918 -67.00 -25.30 5.09
N LEU A 919 -66.13 -26.20 4.63
CA LEU A 919 -66.43 -27.11 3.53
C LEU A 919 -67.07 -28.38 4.09
N VAL A 920 -68.31 -28.64 3.68
CA VAL A 920 -69.09 -29.80 4.10
C VAL A 920 -69.22 -30.75 2.91
N LYS A 921 -68.72 -31.97 3.08
CA LYS A 921 -68.77 -33.03 2.07
C LYS A 921 -69.86 -34.05 2.43
N GLU A 922 -70.39 -34.77 1.44
CA GLU A 922 -71.26 -35.92 1.72
C GLU A 922 -70.43 -37.04 2.38
N LYS A 923 -70.98 -37.72 3.40
CA LYS A 923 -70.36 -38.94 3.90
C LYS A 923 -70.49 -40.00 2.81
N ALA A 924 -69.37 -40.50 2.31
CA ALA A 924 -69.37 -41.63 1.39
C ALA A 924 -70.00 -42.84 2.10
N GLU A 925 -71.10 -43.37 1.55
CA GLU A 925 -71.68 -44.62 2.02
C GLU A 925 -70.69 -45.76 1.77
N ASN A 926 -70.31 -46.44 2.86
CA ASN A 926 -69.56 -47.70 2.82
C ASN A 926 -70.38 -48.76 2.06
N LYS A 927 -69.89 -49.19 0.89
CA LYS A 927 -70.11 -50.56 0.39
C LYS A 927 -68.89 -51.41 0.75
N PRO A 928 -69.03 -52.54 1.47
CA PRO A 928 -67.91 -53.39 1.82
C PRO A 928 -67.50 -54.35 0.67
N GLU A 929 -66.17 -54.53 0.60
CA GLU A 929 -65.35 -55.65 0.11
C GLU A 929 -65.47 -56.13 -1.35
N ASN A 930 -64.37 -55.98 -2.11
CA ASN A 930 -63.45 -57.11 -2.24
C ASN A 930 -62.00 -56.68 -2.54
N GLN A 931 -61.09 -57.48 -2.00
CA GLN A 931 -59.65 -57.32 -1.83
C GLN A 931 -58.87 -57.41 -3.16
N GLU A 932 -57.75 -56.68 -3.28
CA GLU A 932 -56.40 -57.27 -3.38
C GLU A 932 -55.29 -56.20 -3.50
N ASP A 933 -54.20 -56.49 -2.78
CA ASP A 933 -52.79 -56.10 -2.94
C ASP A 933 -52.28 -54.65 -2.73
N LYS A 934 -51.76 -54.45 -1.51
CA LYS A 934 -50.35 -54.16 -1.11
C LYS A 934 -49.58 -52.97 -1.74
N PRO A 935 -48.47 -52.51 -1.12
CA PRO A 935 -48.27 -52.17 0.29
C PRO A 935 -47.54 -50.81 0.45
N GLY A 936 -47.51 -50.29 1.68
CA GLY A 936 -46.41 -49.44 2.13
C GLY A 936 -46.82 -47.99 2.43
N ASN A 937 -46.73 -47.60 3.69
CA ASN A 937 -45.46 -47.00 4.07
C ASN A 937 -45.16 -47.14 5.55
N GLN A 938 -43.85 -47.25 5.76
CA GLN A 938 -43.08 -47.13 6.98
C GLN A 938 -43.76 -46.39 8.12
N GLU A 939 -43.71 -46.99 9.30
CA GLU A 939 -43.35 -46.22 10.48
C GLU A 939 -42.42 -47.03 11.37
N ASN A 940 -41.41 -46.30 11.87
CA ASN A 940 -40.75 -46.49 13.15
C ASN A 940 -40.17 -47.87 13.46
N GLN A 941 -38.86 -47.88 13.73
CA GLN A 941 -38.41 -47.97 15.11
C GLN A 941 -36.91 -47.73 15.25
N SER A 942 -36.59 -46.93 16.27
CA SER A 942 -35.37 -46.97 17.05
C SER A 942 -35.00 -48.40 17.47
N ILE A 943 -33.71 -48.77 17.41
CA ILE A 943 -32.99 -49.66 18.35
C ILE A 943 -31.47 -49.60 18.00
N LYS A 944 -30.66 -49.24 19.01
CA LYS A 944 -29.25 -49.66 19.23
C LYS A 944 -29.28 -51.02 19.97
N PRO A 945 -28.19 -51.79 20.16
CA PRO A 945 -26.81 -51.81 19.61
C PRO A 945 -26.54 -53.22 18.98
N GLU A 946 -25.36 -53.71 18.55
CA GLU A 946 -24.08 -53.90 19.24
C GLU A 946 -23.12 -54.71 18.33
N SER A 947 -21.81 -54.49 18.46
CA SER A 947 -20.65 -55.36 18.09
C SER A 947 -20.50 -55.88 16.64
N GLU A 948 -19.33 -55.98 16.01
CA GLU A 948 -17.96 -56.10 16.52
C GLU A 948 -16.92 -55.77 15.41
N GLU A 949 -15.84 -55.13 15.83
CA GLU A 949 -14.44 -55.18 15.36
C GLU A 949 -14.08 -55.46 13.87
N ASN A 950 -13.37 -54.49 13.26
CA ASN A 950 -11.93 -54.68 13.01
C ASN A 950 -11.19 -53.35 12.83
N LYS A 951 -10.07 -53.24 13.55
CA LYS A 951 -9.03 -52.19 13.47
C LYS A 951 -8.36 -52.21 12.09
N VAL A 952 -7.91 -51.05 11.59
CA VAL A 952 -6.48 -50.69 11.42
C VAL A 952 -6.39 -49.16 11.25
N GLU A 953 -5.34 -48.61 11.84
CA GLU A 953 -4.88 -47.22 11.87
C GLU A 953 -4.81 -46.52 10.50
N ASN A 954 -5.14 -45.22 10.47
CA ASN A 954 -4.14 -44.20 10.12
C ASN A 954 -4.66 -42.79 10.43
N GLN A 955 -3.87 -42.07 11.22
CA GLN A 955 -3.96 -40.62 11.40
C GLN A 955 -3.40 -39.95 10.14
N GLU A 956 -4.21 -39.18 9.42
CA GLU A 956 -3.71 -38.16 8.50
C GLU A 956 -3.84 -36.78 9.17
N ASN A 957 -2.69 -36.31 9.65
CA ASN A 957 -2.40 -34.91 9.87
C ASN A 957 -2.69 -34.13 8.58
N THR A 958 -3.62 -33.20 8.63
CA THR A 958 -3.84 -32.23 7.55
C THR A 958 -2.67 -31.24 7.55
N GLN A 959 -1.64 -31.53 6.75
CA GLN A 959 -0.58 -30.58 6.43
C GLN A 959 -1.16 -29.44 5.60
N VAL A 960 -1.08 -28.23 6.15
CA VAL A 960 -1.19 -26.98 5.39
C VAL A 960 -0.03 -26.94 4.40
N ASN A 961 -0.34 -26.91 3.10
CA ASN A 961 0.64 -26.77 2.02
C ASN A 961 1.34 -25.41 2.10
N ASN A 962 2.50 -25.38 2.76
CA ASN A 962 3.47 -24.29 2.64
C ASN A 962 4.34 -24.53 1.40
N ASN A 963 3.90 -24.03 0.24
CA ASN A 963 4.79 -23.87 -0.91
C ASN A 963 5.66 -22.62 -0.68
N THR A 964 6.76 -22.77 0.07
CA THR A 964 7.84 -21.77 0.12
C THR A 964 8.90 -22.12 -0.92
N GLU A 965 8.83 -21.47 -2.08
CA GLU A 965 9.91 -21.51 -3.08
C GLU A 965 11.02 -20.50 -2.76
N LYS A 966 12.25 -20.90 -3.08
CA LYS A 966 13.51 -20.23 -2.72
C LYS A 966 13.67 -18.90 -3.46
N LEU A 967 13.85 -17.80 -2.73
CA LEU A 967 14.05 -16.46 -3.28
C LEU A 967 15.56 -16.18 -3.51
N PRO A 968 15.99 -15.67 -4.69
CA PRO A 968 17.40 -15.38 -4.94
C PRO A 968 17.83 -14.01 -4.45
N ASN A 969 19.13 -13.87 -4.16
CA ASN A 969 19.77 -12.59 -3.87
C ASN A 969 19.68 -11.67 -5.10
N THR A 970 18.97 -10.54 -4.96
CA THR A 970 18.94 -9.47 -5.94
C THR A 970 19.85 -8.33 -5.49
N GLY A 971 20.76 -7.91 -6.37
CA GLY A 971 21.58 -6.74 -6.13
C GLY A 971 20.68 -5.52 -6.15
N GLY A 972 20.40 -4.93 -5.00
CA GLY A 972 19.73 -3.64 -4.92
C GLY A 972 20.54 -2.66 -5.75
N ALA A 973 20.00 -2.24 -6.90
CA ALA A 973 20.60 -1.19 -7.70
C ALA A 973 20.76 0.02 -6.77
N SER A 974 22.00 0.33 -6.40
CA SER A 974 22.32 1.72 -6.15
C SER A 974 21.99 2.40 -7.47
N SER A 975 20.91 3.18 -7.50
CA SER A 975 20.87 4.35 -8.35
C SER A 975 22.14 5.11 -7.99
N LEU A 976 23.20 4.87 -8.79
CA LEU A 976 24.36 5.73 -8.79
C LEU A 976 23.83 7.05 -9.30
N ASN A 977 23.35 7.86 -8.36
CA ASN A 977 23.43 9.30 -8.45
C ASN A 977 24.83 9.57 -9.01
N PHE A 978 24.91 10.28 -10.13
CA PHE A 978 26.15 10.93 -10.56
C PHE A 978 26.52 11.97 -9.49
N GLY A 979 26.95 11.49 -8.32
CA GLY A 979 27.49 12.23 -7.21
C GLY A 979 28.92 12.52 -7.55
N VAL A 980 29.14 13.76 -7.97
CA VAL A 980 30.44 14.39 -8.17
C VAL A 980 31.40 13.98 -7.05
N ILE A 981 32.43 13.22 -7.40
CA ILE A 981 33.65 13.11 -6.58
C ILE A 981 34.27 14.51 -6.56
N GLY A 982 34.17 15.17 -5.42
CA GLY A 982 34.71 16.50 -5.18
C GLY A 982 34.66 16.88 -3.70
N VAL A 983 35.36 16.14 -2.84
CA VAL A 983 35.75 16.62 -1.51
C VAL A 983 37.26 16.82 -1.52
N LEU A 984 37.68 18.07 -1.72
CA LEU A 984 38.83 18.68 -1.04
C LEU A 984 38.93 20.17 -1.42
N LEU A 985 38.95 21.00 -0.37
CA LEU A 985 39.33 22.42 -0.31
C LEU A 985 38.32 23.47 -0.80
N ALA A 986 37.60 24.07 0.16
CA ALA A 986 37.53 25.54 0.32
C ALA A 986 36.75 25.94 1.59
N THR A 987 37.31 25.67 2.77
CA THR A 987 37.09 26.54 3.94
C THR A 987 38.31 27.42 4.08
N VAL A 988 38.11 28.74 3.88
CA VAL A 988 38.75 29.90 4.53
C VAL A 988 38.49 31.10 3.61
N GLY A 989 37.81 32.14 4.13
CA GLY A 989 37.94 33.47 3.52
C GLY A 989 36.77 34.43 3.57
N THR A 990 36.06 34.59 4.69
CA THR A 990 35.28 35.84 4.93
C THR A 990 35.40 36.31 6.37
N MET A 991 36.55 36.87 6.71
CA MET A 991 36.68 37.95 7.70
C MET A 991 38.04 38.63 7.47
N PHE A 992 38.05 39.77 6.78
CA PHE A 992 38.76 40.98 7.21
C PHE A 992 38.39 42.13 6.27
N THR A 993 37.63 43.06 6.82
CA THR A 993 37.28 44.34 6.22
C THR A 993 38.45 45.33 6.37
N LYS A 994 38.54 46.25 5.39
CA LYS A 994 39.15 47.60 5.45
C LYS A 994 40.69 47.69 5.62
N LYS A 995 41.37 48.16 4.56
CA LYS A 995 41.83 49.57 4.45
C LYS A 995 42.58 49.89 3.13
N ARG A 996 41.99 50.86 2.41
CA ARG A 996 42.58 52.09 1.84
C ARG A 996 43.65 52.04 0.74
N LYS A 997 43.30 52.78 -0.32
CA LYS A 997 44.10 53.68 -1.18
C LYS A 997 45.09 52.94 -2.11
N LYS A 998 45.02 53.08 -3.42
CA LYS A 998 44.93 54.31 -4.22
C LYS A 998 44.30 53.98 -5.57
#